data_AF-A0A931LSF0-F1
#
_entry.id   AF-A0A931LSF0-F1
#
_cell.length_a   1.000
_cell.length_b   1.000
_cell.length_c   1.000
_cell.angle_alpha   90.00
_cell.angle_beta   90.00
_cell.angle_gamma   90.00
#
_symmetry.space_group_name_H-M   'P 1'
#
loop_
_entity.id
_entity.type
_entity.pdbx_description
1 polymer ?
#
loop_
_entity_poly.entity_id
_entity_poly.type
_entity_poly.pdbx_seq_one_letter_code
_entity_poly.pdbx_strand_id
1 'polypeptide(L)'
;MKEKLSVPREMEHCMITRAKLISLLAVCLIAFWGTSAWAKIKVEGDAAFQTQVQQCFDRYQKAGGEAAQILANLQDPKHEHLIKDYRAIRTKAEQQIENALNNQDNQNILDLIGIDKSKTDKWLNLIAKPEKNSTIPRRPRDAVPTSFQAFGERGTGRGSGTTITVDPGYGGELAPGVRADFCSTLIHEMTHAREMNDGVANPSPDPATHTKITEINATTVENRWRAANGLSQRPTYSGDKLPPTAFAFPIGQFEAERQRIEKLVNQSNNAYGELGKMLDQLIQEAKDKAAEIKAALDKIVATVPSSESVQNAVNKVKEEADTLVKLAQAVQDPADQVCKFAEYIANERDPKSRDEMVQAAKMHLKNAEEAFKKATDQVKTLKKASASAGKEANETKNKIKQAIKDTKALVSKLEAELKAATAAAEKKVEQSVEDVTKPGKEAEQAATALSKLIDQTIALGAFNPAQIGQMQAVKDAVNTAVGTLKTFAAALKPVGAATKAQGIADELKKKVTDQSNDLDSKKDVPDNLLKEAGDKVTSATDAAGKAEDNLKHARTCLDKVLKPGTKTTLHGYIFDSKSNKPISGATASASGNISVSVPSGGAGTFTLTGIDLGTVVNINVSAKGYRGRFKSVKVVDEDPLVNFALEPGKGSGSAKLTGTVVDKETGKSITGAIVSVEGQTATTGVGGSFSIGGLPDDTLVPVKAEAKGYSASSRGVKLTKAETTPITIALWPEIKELNLTWVPANPALNQSVNVTASVFPRRAGVPIRVSVSGTDKFYKSQVLTTDANGQVFFFVPGAQTKGTTDTLTAEVVGRPFKKTDSYVFKG
;
A
#
# COMPACT_ATOMS: atom_id res chain seq x y z
N MET A 1 -11.63 -1.43 -14.03
CA MET A 1 -12.59 -1.79 -15.09
C MET A 1 -13.92 -2.13 -14.40
N LYS A 2 -14.93 -1.27 -14.58
CA LYS A 2 -16.28 -1.43 -14.02
C LYS A 2 -17.12 -2.11 -15.10
N GLU A 3 -17.48 -3.37 -14.91
CA GLU A 3 -18.45 -4.04 -15.76
C GLU A 3 -19.65 -4.46 -14.92
N LYS A 4 -20.82 -4.17 -15.49
CA LYS A 4 -22.14 -4.14 -14.86
C LYS A 4 -22.64 -5.56 -14.63
N LEU A 5 -23.04 -5.89 -13.40
CA LEU A 5 -24.02 -6.95 -13.15
C LEU A 5 -25.42 -6.32 -13.13
N SER A 6 -26.17 -6.56 -14.20
CA SER A 6 -27.61 -6.31 -14.28
C SER A 6 -28.37 -7.43 -13.57
N VAL A 7 -29.15 -7.08 -12.55
CA VAL A 7 -30.15 -7.95 -11.92
C VAL A 7 -31.46 -7.84 -12.74
N PRO A 8 -32.20 -8.94 -13.01
CA PRO A 8 -33.44 -8.88 -13.78
C PRO A 8 -34.60 -8.25 -12.98
N ARG A 9 -35.34 -7.36 -13.62
CA ARG A 9 -36.61 -6.79 -13.14
C ARG A 9 -37.76 -7.79 -13.38
N GLU A 10 -38.15 -8.60 -12.40
CA GLU A 10 -39.42 -9.34 -12.47
C GLU A 10 -40.22 -9.45 -11.14
N MET A 11 -39.87 -8.71 -10.08
CA MET A 11 -40.57 -8.82 -8.78
C MET A 11 -41.59 -7.72 -8.45
N GLU A 12 -41.78 -6.71 -9.31
CA GLU A 12 -42.68 -5.57 -8.99
C GLU A 12 -44.15 -5.71 -9.46
N HIS A 13 -44.52 -6.77 -10.17
CA HIS A 13 -45.87 -6.88 -10.78
C HIS A 13 -46.93 -7.65 -9.96
N CYS A 14 -46.62 -8.18 -8.76
CA CYS A 14 -47.57 -9.05 -8.03
C CYS A 14 -48.44 -8.35 -6.96
N MET A 15 -48.13 -7.09 -6.58
CA MET A 15 -48.81 -6.41 -5.47
C MET A 15 -49.97 -5.48 -5.87
N ILE A 16 -50.08 -5.09 -7.15
CA ILE A 16 -51.05 -4.05 -7.59
C ILE A 16 -52.41 -4.64 -8.05
N THR A 17 -52.51 -5.95 -8.26
CA THR A 17 -53.72 -6.60 -8.80
C THR A 17 -54.76 -7.01 -7.73
N ARG A 18 -54.40 -7.06 -6.44
CA ARG A 18 -55.33 -7.45 -5.35
C ARG A 18 -56.23 -6.32 -4.84
N ALA A 19 -55.81 -5.06 -4.95
CA ALA A 19 -56.60 -3.91 -4.48
C ALA A 19 -57.76 -3.54 -5.42
N LYS A 20 -57.68 -3.87 -6.72
CA LYS A 20 -58.74 -3.56 -7.71
C LYS A 20 -59.89 -4.58 -7.76
N LEU A 21 -59.69 -5.80 -7.26
CA LEU A 21 -60.72 -6.84 -7.25
C LEU A 21 -61.72 -6.67 -6.09
N ILE A 22 -61.27 -6.08 -4.97
CA ILE A 22 -62.11 -5.84 -3.79
C ILE A 22 -63.08 -4.66 -4.02
N SER A 23 -62.67 -3.66 -4.82
CA SER A 23 -63.55 -2.53 -5.17
C SER A 23 -64.61 -2.87 -6.23
N LEU A 24 -64.42 -3.91 -7.03
CA LEU A 24 -65.40 -4.34 -8.05
C LEU A 24 -66.54 -5.19 -7.46
N LEU A 25 -66.30 -5.88 -6.34
CA LEU A 25 -67.29 -6.69 -5.63
C LEU A 25 -68.26 -5.85 -4.77
N ALA A 26 -67.87 -4.63 -4.39
CA ALA A 26 -68.70 -3.72 -3.59
C ALA A 26 -69.79 -3.00 -4.41
N VAL A 27 -69.69 -2.97 -5.74
CA VAL A 27 -70.61 -2.19 -6.61
C VAL A 27 -71.77 -3.04 -7.18
N CYS A 28 -71.70 -4.37 -7.13
CA CYS A 28 -72.78 -5.25 -7.62
C CYS A 28 -73.87 -5.57 -6.57
N LEU A 29 -73.78 -5.04 -5.34
CA LEU A 29 -74.69 -5.38 -4.24
C LEU A 29 -75.88 -4.43 -4.02
N ILE A 30 -76.12 -3.42 -4.87
CA ILE A 30 -77.15 -2.37 -4.63
C ILE A 30 -78.24 -2.31 -5.74
N ALA A 31 -78.49 -3.37 -6.50
CA ALA A 31 -79.53 -3.31 -7.55
C ALA A 31 -80.40 -4.56 -7.61
N PHE A 32 -81.24 -4.83 -6.60
CA PHE A 32 -82.45 -5.66 -6.75
C PHE A 32 -83.35 -5.51 -5.50
N TRP A 33 -84.19 -4.46 -5.45
CA TRP A 33 -85.35 -4.39 -4.54
C TRP A 33 -86.62 -4.28 -5.38
N GLY A 34 -87.06 -5.41 -5.92
CA GLY A 34 -88.43 -5.60 -6.38
C GLY A 34 -89.20 -6.33 -5.29
N THR A 35 -90.31 -5.76 -4.84
CA THR A 35 -91.20 -6.36 -3.83
C THR A 35 -91.90 -7.59 -4.42
N SER A 36 -91.34 -8.78 -4.20
CA SER A 36 -92.01 -10.05 -4.45
C SER A 36 -92.88 -10.44 -3.26
N ALA A 37 -94.11 -10.86 -3.55
CA ALA A 37 -95.02 -11.45 -2.57
C ALA A 37 -94.34 -12.67 -1.92
N TRP A 38 -94.13 -12.61 -0.61
CA TRP A 38 -93.48 -13.68 0.16
C TRP A 38 -94.43 -14.86 0.30
N ALA A 39 -93.98 -16.06 -0.07
CA ALA A 39 -94.60 -17.30 0.39
C ALA A 39 -94.70 -17.27 1.90
N LYS A 40 -95.83 -17.71 2.44
CA LYS A 40 -96.00 -17.86 3.88
C LYS A 40 -95.88 -19.33 4.22
N ILE A 41 -94.75 -19.75 4.78
CA ILE A 41 -94.80 -20.88 5.72
C ILE A 41 -95.68 -20.39 6.87
N LYS A 42 -96.94 -20.82 6.88
CA LYS A 42 -97.89 -20.44 7.91
C LYS A 42 -97.65 -21.32 9.13
N VAL A 43 -97.49 -20.71 10.30
CA VAL A 43 -97.29 -21.46 11.56
C VAL A 43 -98.54 -21.32 12.42
N GLU A 44 -99.29 -22.40 12.58
CA GLU A 44 -100.51 -22.48 13.39
C GLU A 44 -100.23 -23.19 14.72
N GLY A 45 -100.28 -22.43 15.82
CA GLY A 45 -100.06 -22.93 17.18
C GLY A 45 -100.17 -21.79 18.19
N ASP A 46 -99.87 -22.07 19.45
CA ASP A 46 -99.74 -21.00 20.44
C ASP A 46 -98.51 -20.11 20.18
N ALA A 47 -98.41 -18.96 20.85
CA ALA A 47 -97.31 -18.02 20.66
C ALA A 47 -95.93 -18.63 21.02
N ALA A 48 -95.88 -19.59 21.95
CA ALA A 48 -94.65 -20.24 22.34
C ALA A 48 -94.14 -21.18 21.23
N PHE A 49 -95.04 -21.95 20.62
CA PHE A 49 -94.76 -22.80 19.47
C PHE A 49 -94.29 -21.97 18.26
N GLN A 50 -95.00 -20.89 17.93
CA GLN A 50 -94.60 -20.00 16.84
C GLN A 50 -93.20 -19.41 17.07
N THR A 51 -92.91 -18.99 18.30
CA THR A 51 -91.57 -18.49 18.68
C THR A 51 -90.52 -19.57 18.53
N GLN A 52 -90.81 -20.81 18.96
CA GLN A 52 -89.87 -21.93 18.88
C GLN A 52 -89.55 -22.33 17.44
N VAL A 53 -90.55 -22.35 16.56
CA VAL A 53 -90.38 -22.60 15.12
C VAL A 53 -89.52 -21.50 14.49
N GLN A 54 -89.79 -20.23 14.80
CA GLN A 54 -89.00 -19.11 14.29
C GLN A 54 -87.53 -19.17 14.76
N GLN A 55 -87.28 -19.52 16.02
CA GLN A 55 -85.91 -19.72 16.52
C GLN A 55 -85.17 -20.82 15.75
N CYS A 56 -85.86 -21.90 15.35
CA CYS A 56 -85.26 -22.91 14.50
C CYS A 56 -84.94 -22.39 13.10
N PHE A 57 -85.82 -21.59 12.50
CA PHE A 57 -85.56 -20.96 11.21
C PHE A 57 -84.33 -20.06 11.25
N ASP A 58 -84.21 -19.22 12.28
CA ASP A 58 -83.04 -18.37 12.48
C ASP A 58 -81.77 -19.20 12.65
N ARG A 59 -81.85 -20.32 13.38
CA ARG A 59 -80.74 -21.28 13.52
C ARG A 59 -80.37 -21.93 12.19
N TYR A 60 -81.34 -22.32 11.36
CA TYR A 60 -81.06 -22.91 10.04
C TYR A 60 -80.38 -21.90 9.12
N GLN A 61 -80.93 -20.67 9.02
CA GLN A 61 -80.34 -19.61 8.21
C GLN A 61 -78.92 -19.27 8.66
N LYS A 62 -78.69 -19.16 9.98
CA LYS A 62 -77.36 -18.87 10.54
C LYS A 62 -76.37 -20.02 10.33
N ALA A 63 -76.82 -21.27 10.44
CA ALA A 63 -75.96 -22.44 10.20
C ALA A 63 -75.60 -22.60 8.72
N GLY A 64 -76.43 -22.10 7.81
CA GLY A 64 -76.25 -22.25 6.36
C GLY A 64 -76.45 -23.69 5.90
N GLY A 65 -75.88 -24.02 4.74
CA GLY A 65 -75.87 -25.38 4.19
C GLY A 65 -77.26 -25.93 3.84
N GLU A 66 -77.41 -27.25 3.97
CA GLU A 66 -78.61 -27.99 3.53
C GLU A 66 -79.88 -27.59 4.30
N ALA A 67 -79.78 -27.30 5.60
CA ALA A 67 -80.92 -26.86 6.40
C ALA A 67 -81.44 -25.47 5.98
N ALA A 68 -80.54 -24.52 5.68
CA ALA A 68 -80.92 -23.22 5.14
C ALA A 68 -81.55 -23.34 3.74
N GLN A 69 -81.03 -24.26 2.90
CA GLN A 69 -81.58 -24.52 1.58
C GLN A 69 -82.98 -25.14 1.66
N ILE A 70 -83.23 -26.08 2.58
CA ILE A 70 -84.57 -26.65 2.78
C ILE A 70 -85.56 -25.58 3.22
N LEU A 71 -85.18 -24.74 4.17
CA LEU A 71 -86.00 -23.60 4.59
C LEU A 71 -86.27 -22.64 3.41
N ALA A 72 -85.25 -22.29 2.63
CA ALA A 72 -85.40 -21.42 1.47
C ALA A 72 -86.31 -22.02 0.39
N ASN A 73 -86.21 -23.33 0.13
CA ASN A 73 -87.10 -24.03 -0.81
C ASN A 73 -88.56 -24.00 -0.34
N LEU A 74 -88.80 -24.23 0.96
CA LEU A 74 -90.15 -24.15 1.52
C LEU A 74 -90.67 -22.71 1.67
N GLN A 75 -89.80 -21.71 1.52
CA GLN A 75 -90.17 -20.30 1.44
C GLN A 75 -90.40 -19.83 -0.02
N ASP A 76 -90.34 -20.72 -1.02
CA ASP A 76 -90.67 -20.39 -2.42
C ASP A 76 -92.18 -20.06 -2.54
N PRO A 77 -92.55 -18.89 -3.11
CA PRO A 77 -93.94 -18.41 -3.23
C PRO A 77 -94.87 -19.30 -4.04
N LYS A 78 -94.35 -20.30 -4.76
CA LYS A 78 -95.17 -21.20 -5.57
C LYS A 78 -96.04 -22.16 -4.74
N HIS A 79 -95.73 -22.38 -3.47
CA HIS A 79 -96.39 -23.40 -2.64
C HIS A 79 -96.69 -22.86 -1.23
N GLU A 80 -97.88 -23.18 -0.70
CA GLU A 80 -98.25 -22.83 0.67
C GLU A 80 -97.93 -24.00 1.61
N HIS A 81 -97.09 -23.76 2.61
CA HIS A 81 -96.72 -24.76 3.61
C HIS A 81 -97.26 -24.36 4.98
N LEU A 82 -97.81 -25.32 5.72
CA LEU A 82 -98.48 -25.07 6.98
C LEU A 82 -97.84 -25.91 8.09
N ILE A 83 -97.22 -25.28 9.09
CA ILE A 83 -96.68 -25.95 10.27
C ILE A 83 -97.70 -25.87 11.41
N LYS A 84 -98.22 -27.00 11.87
CA LYS A 84 -99.21 -27.08 12.95
C LYS A 84 -98.59 -27.61 14.25
N ASP A 85 -98.95 -27.01 15.37
CA ASP A 85 -98.72 -27.57 16.70
C ASP A 85 -99.66 -28.76 16.93
N TYR A 86 -99.10 -29.96 17.02
CA TYR A 86 -99.89 -31.17 17.26
C TYR A 86 -100.69 -31.10 18.56
N ARG A 87 -100.18 -30.40 19.58
CA ARG A 87 -100.86 -30.27 20.89
C ARG A 87 -102.18 -29.51 20.74
N ALA A 88 -102.22 -28.48 19.89
CA ALA A 88 -103.44 -27.71 19.65
C ALA A 88 -104.54 -28.53 18.95
N ILE A 89 -104.15 -29.46 18.06
CA ILE A 89 -105.07 -30.40 17.42
C ILE A 89 -105.60 -31.39 18.47
N ARG A 90 -104.71 -31.92 19.30
CA ARG A 90 -105.05 -32.85 20.38
C ARG A 90 -105.99 -32.22 21.40
N THR A 91 -105.72 -30.99 21.87
CA THR A 91 -106.58 -30.29 22.83
C THR A 91 -107.97 -30.00 22.24
N LYS A 92 -108.07 -29.63 20.95
CA LYS A 92 -109.39 -29.48 20.30
C LYS A 92 -110.14 -30.80 20.18
N ALA A 93 -109.46 -31.90 19.85
CA ALA A 93 -110.08 -33.22 19.80
C ALA A 93 -110.51 -33.71 21.20
N GLU A 94 -109.66 -33.53 22.22
CA GLU A 94 -109.98 -33.82 23.62
C GLU A 94 -111.16 -32.98 24.11
N GLN A 95 -111.21 -31.68 23.76
CA GLN A 95 -112.30 -30.78 24.13
C GLN A 95 -113.59 -31.06 23.33
N GLN A 96 -113.51 -31.52 22.09
CA GLN A 96 -114.67 -31.99 21.32
C GLN A 96 -115.20 -33.32 21.87
N ILE A 97 -114.33 -34.22 22.31
CA ILE A 97 -114.73 -35.45 23.01
C ILE A 97 -115.37 -35.11 24.35
N GLU A 98 -114.80 -34.18 25.12
CA GLU A 98 -115.36 -33.71 26.39
C GLU A 98 -116.72 -33.01 26.20
N ASN A 99 -116.85 -32.15 25.18
CA ASN A 99 -118.12 -31.50 24.82
C ASN A 99 -119.17 -32.50 24.30
N ALA A 100 -118.75 -33.52 23.53
CA ALA A 100 -119.63 -34.59 23.07
C ALA A 100 -120.11 -35.46 24.24
N LEU A 101 -119.24 -35.72 25.23
CA LEU A 101 -119.59 -36.46 26.44
C LEU A 101 -120.49 -35.65 27.38
N ASN A 102 -120.37 -34.33 27.43
CA ASN A 102 -121.18 -33.45 28.28
C ASN A 102 -122.51 -33.00 27.65
N ASN A 103 -122.79 -33.38 26.40
CA ASN A 103 -124.09 -33.11 25.76
C ASN A 103 -125.19 -34.00 26.37
N GLN A 104 -126.27 -33.38 26.85
CA GLN A 104 -127.42 -34.04 27.50
C GLN A 104 -128.04 -35.16 26.62
N ASP A 105 -128.06 -34.98 25.30
CA ASP A 105 -128.60 -35.97 24.37
C ASP A 105 -127.72 -37.22 24.29
N ASN A 106 -126.40 -37.07 24.43
CA ASN A 106 -125.46 -38.19 24.48
C ASN A 106 -125.43 -38.87 25.86
N GLN A 107 -125.69 -38.13 26.94
CA GLN A 107 -125.89 -38.72 28.28
C GLN A 107 -127.13 -39.62 28.31
N ASN A 108 -128.24 -39.18 27.69
CA ASN A 108 -129.44 -39.99 27.55
C ASN A 108 -129.21 -41.29 26.75
N ILE A 109 -128.35 -41.25 25.72
CA ILE A 109 -127.94 -42.44 24.98
C ILE A 109 -127.08 -43.35 25.86
N LEU A 110 -126.09 -42.83 26.59
CA LEU A 110 -125.22 -43.64 27.47
C LEU A 110 -126.01 -44.34 28.60
N ASP A 111 -127.05 -43.69 29.12
CA ASP A 111 -127.99 -44.28 30.09
C ASP A 111 -128.87 -45.38 29.46
N LEU A 112 -129.27 -45.21 28.19
CA LEU A 112 -130.03 -46.21 27.41
C LEU A 112 -129.24 -47.50 27.11
N ILE A 113 -127.90 -47.42 26.99
CA ILE A 113 -127.00 -48.57 26.76
C ILE A 113 -126.32 -49.10 28.05
N GLY A 114 -126.66 -48.57 29.22
CA GLY A 114 -126.24 -49.11 30.52
C GLY A 114 -124.74 -48.97 30.84
N ILE A 115 -124.07 -47.96 30.27
CA ILE A 115 -122.65 -47.69 30.54
C ILE A 115 -122.55 -46.79 31.78
N ASP A 116 -122.11 -47.38 32.90
CA ASP A 116 -121.89 -46.67 34.17
C ASP A 116 -120.88 -45.52 34.04
N LYS A 117 -121.32 -44.31 34.39
CA LYS A 117 -120.55 -43.06 34.42
C LYS A 117 -119.22 -43.19 35.17
N SER A 118 -119.16 -44.04 36.20
CA SER A 118 -117.94 -44.30 36.98
C SER A 118 -116.80 -44.93 36.16
N LYS A 119 -117.12 -45.67 35.08
CA LYS A 119 -116.11 -46.29 34.19
C LYS A 119 -115.58 -45.29 33.17
N THR A 120 -116.42 -44.37 32.71
CA THR A 120 -116.05 -43.29 31.78
C THR A 120 -115.15 -42.26 32.47
N ASP A 121 -115.45 -41.89 33.71
CA ASP A 121 -114.62 -41.00 34.53
C ASP A 121 -113.27 -41.62 34.89
N LYS A 122 -113.20 -42.95 35.03
CA LYS A 122 -111.95 -43.69 35.26
C LYS A 122 -111.08 -43.73 34.00
N TRP A 123 -111.69 -43.85 32.82
CA TRP A 123 -110.98 -43.81 31.53
C TRP A 123 -110.46 -42.40 31.21
N LEU A 124 -111.24 -41.36 31.49
CA LEU A 124 -110.83 -39.95 31.33
C LEU A 124 -109.71 -39.56 32.32
N ASN A 125 -109.76 -40.02 33.58
CA ASN A 125 -108.69 -39.77 34.54
C ASN A 125 -107.36 -40.47 34.21
N LEU A 126 -107.39 -41.54 33.41
CA LEU A 126 -106.18 -42.21 32.87
C LEU A 126 -105.54 -41.44 31.71
N ILE A 127 -106.31 -40.58 31.02
CA ILE A 127 -105.85 -39.76 29.90
C ILE A 127 -105.44 -38.35 30.37
N ALA A 128 -106.09 -37.82 31.42
CA ALA A 128 -105.99 -36.41 31.82
C ALA A 128 -104.85 -36.05 32.79
N LYS A 129 -104.01 -36.98 33.26
CA LYS A 129 -102.86 -36.64 34.14
C LYS A 129 -101.51 -36.72 33.41
N PRO A 130 -100.73 -35.63 33.37
CA PRO A 130 -99.30 -35.71 33.14
C PRO A 130 -98.60 -36.05 34.47
N GLU A 131 -98.46 -37.33 34.81
CA GLU A 131 -97.67 -37.73 35.98
C GLU A 131 -96.17 -37.56 35.70
N LYS A 132 -95.58 -36.53 36.31
CA LYS A 132 -94.15 -36.47 36.63
C LYS A 132 -93.87 -37.50 37.74
N ASN A 133 -92.91 -38.41 37.47
CA ASN A 133 -92.36 -39.43 38.38
C ASN A 133 -93.25 -40.63 38.77
N SER A 134 -93.07 -41.75 38.07
CA SER A 134 -93.32 -43.10 38.61
C SER A 134 -92.41 -44.15 37.94
N THR A 135 -91.68 -44.90 38.77
CA THR A 135 -90.71 -45.96 38.44
C THR A 135 -91.35 -47.35 38.48
N ILE A 136 -92.13 -47.72 37.45
CA ILE A 136 -92.64 -49.10 37.26
C ILE A 136 -92.43 -49.53 35.79
N PRO A 137 -92.02 -50.79 35.50
CA PRO A 137 -91.62 -51.22 34.16
C PRO A 137 -92.80 -51.32 33.20
N ARG A 138 -92.65 -50.78 31.98
CA ARG A 138 -93.64 -50.85 30.91
C ARG A 138 -93.74 -52.29 30.37
N ARG A 139 -94.94 -52.88 30.41
CA ARG A 139 -95.33 -54.08 29.63
C ARG A 139 -95.93 -53.66 28.27
N PRO A 140 -95.98 -54.58 27.27
CA PRO A 140 -96.15 -54.25 25.86
C PRO A 140 -97.52 -53.67 25.58
N ARG A 141 -97.54 -52.57 24.84
CA ARG A 141 -98.76 -51.89 24.39
C ARG A 141 -99.04 -52.35 22.96
N ASP A 142 -99.50 -53.59 22.82
CA ASP A 142 -100.05 -54.09 21.56
C ASP A 142 -101.47 -53.52 21.37
N ALA A 143 -101.78 -53.10 20.14
CA ALA A 143 -103.10 -52.63 19.65
C ALA A 143 -103.47 -51.13 19.77
N VAL A 144 -102.52 -50.21 19.55
CA VAL A 144 -102.84 -48.85 19.06
C VAL A 144 -101.93 -48.55 17.87
N PRO A 145 -102.39 -47.96 16.74
CA PRO A 145 -101.53 -47.73 15.58
C PRO A 145 -100.37 -46.77 15.94
N THR A 146 -99.18 -47.32 16.08
CA THR A 146 -97.92 -46.58 16.24
C THR A 146 -97.39 -46.20 14.87
N SER A 147 -97.88 -45.09 14.33
CA SER A 147 -97.14 -44.29 13.34
C SER A 147 -97.74 -42.89 13.32
N PHE A 148 -96.95 -41.89 13.72
CA PHE A 148 -97.20 -40.51 13.32
C PHE A 148 -97.05 -40.47 11.80
N GLN A 149 -98.16 -40.55 11.08
CA GLN A 149 -98.18 -40.13 9.69
C GLN A 149 -98.29 -38.62 9.73
N ALA A 150 -97.39 -37.92 9.02
CA ALA A 150 -97.78 -36.63 8.47
C ALA A 150 -99.09 -36.89 7.73
N PHE A 151 -100.23 -36.42 8.26
CA PHE A 151 -101.40 -36.19 7.44
C PHE A 151 -101.05 -35.02 6.53
N GLY A 152 -100.20 -35.27 5.54
CA GLY A 152 -100.45 -34.64 4.27
C GLY A 152 -101.82 -35.14 3.88
N GLU A 153 -102.84 -34.30 3.98
CA GLU A 153 -103.91 -34.40 3.01
C GLU A 153 -103.20 -34.51 1.67
N ARG A 154 -103.29 -35.67 1.02
CA ARG A 154 -102.44 -36.00 -0.14
C ARG A 154 -102.71 -34.94 -1.20
N GLY A 155 -101.82 -33.95 -1.30
CA GLY A 155 -101.60 -33.27 -2.55
C GLY A 155 -101.07 -34.34 -3.51
N THR A 156 -101.91 -34.82 -4.42
CA THR A 156 -101.65 -35.99 -5.26
C THR A 156 -100.63 -35.72 -6.38
N GLY A 157 -99.84 -34.64 -6.28
CA GLY A 157 -98.92 -34.23 -7.33
C GLY A 157 -97.88 -33.20 -6.91
N ARG A 158 -96.82 -33.16 -7.72
CA ARG A 158 -95.71 -32.21 -7.70
C ARG A 158 -96.22 -30.78 -7.52
N GLY A 159 -95.69 -30.06 -6.52
CA GLY A 159 -96.05 -28.65 -6.26
C GLY A 159 -97.36 -28.39 -5.52
N SER A 160 -97.83 -29.32 -4.69
CA SER A 160 -98.96 -29.10 -3.78
C SER A 160 -98.49 -28.63 -2.40
N GLY A 161 -99.27 -27.76 -1.74
CA GLY A 161 -98.97 -27.29 -0.40
C GLY A 161 -98.93 -28.44 0.62
N THR A 162 -98.04 -28.37 1.61
CA THR A 162 -97.84 -29.44 2.60
C THR A 162 -98.18 -28.97 4.00
N THR A 163 -98.88 -29.79 4.79
CA THR A 163 -99.03 -29.56 6.23
C THR A 163 -98.02 -30.38 6.99
N ILE A 164 -97.09 -29.72 7.67
CA ILE A 164 -96.11 -30.30 8.60
C ILE A 164 -96.73 -30.24 10.00
N THR A 165 -96.84 -31.36 10.68
CA THR A 165 -97.36 -31.37 12.06
C THR A 165 -96.26 -31.83 13.00
N VAL A 166 -95.86 -30.98 13.94
CA VAL A 166 -94.75 -31.27 14.87
C VAL A 166 -95.27 -31.18 16.29
N ASP A 167 -94.91 -32.14 17.13
CA ASP A 167 -95.12 -32.08 18.58
C ASP A 167 -93.80 -31.65 19.25
N PRO A 168 -93.76 -30.47 19.88
CA PRO A 168 -92.57 -29.99 20.60
C PRO A 168 -92.08 -30.90 21.74
N GLY A 169 -92.98 -31.72 22.29
CA GLY A 169 -92.66 -32.66 23.37
C GLY A 169 -92.25 -34.05 22.88
N TYR A 170 -92.41 -34.35 21.58
CA TYR A 170 -92.15 -35.68 21.03
C TYR A 170 -90.82 -35.72 20.28
N GLY A 171 -89.84 -36.45 20.82
CA GLY A 171 -88.54 -36.68 20.16
C GLY A 171 -88.51 -37.86 19.19
N GLY A 172 -89.62 -38.60 19.04
CA GLY A 172 -89.59 -39.93 18.43
C GLY A 172 -88.90 -40.99 19.31
N GLU A 173 -88.87 -42.23 18.84
CA GLU A 173 -88.02 -43.28 19.42
C GLU A 173 -86.55 -42.98 19.04
N LEU A 174 -85.87 -42.25 19.92
CA LEU A 174 -84.44 -41.97 19.81
C LEU A 174 -83.65 -43.10 20.46
N ALA A 175 -82.54 -43.48 19.84
CA ALA A 175 -81.60 -44.44 20.43
C ALA A 175 -81.03 -43.93 21.77
N PRO A 176 -80.61 -44.83 22.69
CA PRO A 176 -79.94 -44.42 23.92
C PRO A 176 -78.76 -43.48 23.65
N GLY A 177 -78.72 -42.33 24.34
CA GLY A 177 -77.66 -41.32 24.20
C GLY A 177 -77.92 -40.23 23.14
N VAL A 178 -79.02 -40.31 22.40
CA VAL A 178 -79.43 -39.26 21.44
C VAL A 178 -80.42 -38.31 22.13
N ARG A 179 -79.97 -37.08 22.42
CA ARG A 179 -80.82 -36.05 23.06
C ARG A 179 -81.88 -35.53 22.10
N ALA A 180 -83.15 -35.45 22.53
CA ALA A 180 -84.20 -34.79 21.75
C ALA A 180 -83.90 -33.29 21.57
N ASP A 181 -84.03 -32.79 20.34
CA ASP A 181 -83.90 -31.37 20.00
C ASP A 181 -84.99 -31.01 18.98
N PHE A 182 -85.75 -29.96 19.29
CA PHE A 182 -86.92 -29.57 18.50
C PHE A 182 -86.54 -29.15 17.07
N CYS A 183 -85.40 -28.48 16.88
CA CYS A 183 -84.98 -28.07 15.55
C CYS A 183 -84.47 -29.28 14.73
N SER A 184 -83.85 -30.29 15.34
CA SER A 184 -83.56 -31.53 14.60
C SER A 184 -84.85 -32.21 14.10
N THR A 185 -85.85 -32.34 14.96
CA THR A 185 -87.13 -32.95 14.55
C THR A 185 -87.84 -32.10 13.49
N LEU A 186 -87.84 -30.77 13.65
CA LEU A 186 -88.48 -29.89 12.67
C LEU A 186 -87.78 -29.95 11.31
N ILE A 187 -86.44 -29.99 11.24
CA ILE A 187 -85.76 -30.07 9.94
C ILE A 187 -85.95 -31.44 9.26
N HIS A 188 -86.13 -32.52 10.03
CA HIS A 188 -86.53 -33.83 9.51
C HIS A 188 -87.87 -33.73 8.78
N GLU A 189 -88.90 -33.21 9.45
CA GLU A 189 -90.24 -33.07 8.86
C GLU A 189 -90.28 -32.07 7.69
N MET A 190 -89.49 -30.99 7.77
CA MET A 190 -89.32 -30.05 6.65
C MET A 190 -88.63 -30.71 5.45
N THR A 191 -87.76 -31.69 5.67
CA THR A 191 -87.14 -32.44 4.57
C THR A 191 -88.19 -33.24 3.81
N HIS A 192 -89.11 -33.91 4.51
CA HIS A 192 -90.25 -34.58 3.88
C HIS A 192 -91.10 -33.60 3.05
N ALA A 193 -91.42 -32.44 3.61
CA ALA A 193 -92.18 -31.41 2.90
C ALA A 193 -91.47 -30.95 1.62
N ARG A 194 -90.14 -30.75 1.68
CA ARG A 194 -89.34 -30.42 0.49
C ARG A 194 -89.37 -31.55 -0.53
N GLU A 195 -89.14 -32.79 -0.12
CA GLU A 195 -89.13 -33.93 -1.04
C GLU A 195 -90.47 -34.11 -1.76
N MET A 196 -91.59 -33.89 -1.05
CA MET A 196 -92.93 -33.88 -1.64
C MET A 196 -93.10 -32.71 -2.62
N ASN A 197 -92.63 -31.51 -2.25
CA ASN A 197 -92.70 -30.33 -3.10
C ASN A 197 -91.94 -30.52 -4.43
N ASP A 198 -90.72 -31.06 -4.34
CA ASP A 198 -89.84 -31.34 -5.48
C ASP A 198 -90.35 -32.54 -6.32
N GLY A 199 -91.27 -33.34 -5.77
CA GLY A 199 -91.79 -34.57 -6.37
C GLY A 199 -90.77 -35.71 -6.39
N VAL A 200 -89.85 -35.72 -5.43
CA VAL A 200 -88.75 -36.70 -5.30
C VAL A 200 -88.92 -37.64 -4.12
N ALA A 201 -89.98 -37.49 -3.33
CA ALA A 201 -90.29 -38.38 -2.20
C ALA A 201 -90.41 -39.84 -2.67
N ASN A 202 -89.51 -40.70 -2.17
CA ASN A 202 -89.54 -42.15 -2.39
C ASN A 202 -90.03 -42.88 -1.13
N PRO A 203 -91.30 -43.31 -1.08
CA PRO A 203 -91.84 -44.03 0.06
C PRO A 203 -91.43 -45.51 0.13
N SER A 204 -90.66 -46.00 -0.86
CA SER A 204 -90.25 -47.40 -0.90
C SER A 204 -89.28 -47.72 0.25
N PRO A 205 -89.39 -48.91 0.87
CA PRO A 205 -88.40 -49.35 1.86
C PRO A 205 -87.05 -49.59 1.18
N ASP A 206 -85.98 -49.16 1.84
CA ASP A 206 -84.62 -49.49 1.45
C ASP A 206 -84.37 -51.01 1.65
N PRO A 207 -83.77 -51.71 0.66
CA PRO A 207 -83.61 -53.17 0.73
C PRO A 207 -82.74 -53.64 1.90
N ALA A 208 -81.81 -52.81 2.40
CA ALA A 208 -80.84 -53.20 3.41
C ALA A 208 -81.34 -52.90 4.84
N THR A 209 -82.11 -51.83 5.01
CA THR A 209 -82.52 -51.33 6.33
C THR A 209 -84.01 -51.49 6.62
N HIS A 210 -84.82 -51.82 5.61
CA HIS A 210 -86.29 -51.87 5.67
C HIS A 210 -86.98 -50.54 6.03
N THR A 211 -86.20 -49.49 6.32
CA THR A 211 -86.66 -48.12 6.54
C THR A 211 -87.00 -47.46 5.20
N LYS A 212 -88.05 -46.65 5.14
CA LYS A 212 -88.41 -45.91 3.91
C LYS A 212 -87.28 -44.97 3.51
N ILE A 213 -86.96 -44.89 2.21
CA ILE A 213 -85.88 -44.04 1.69
C ILE A 213 -86.09 -42.57 2.06
N THR A 214 -87.32 -42.08 2.00
CA THR A 214 -87.73 -40.75 2.51
C THR A 214 -87.31 -40.51 3.97
N GLU A 215 -87.49 -41.49 4.85
CA GLU A 215 -87.09 -41.38 6.26
C GLU A 215 -85.57 -41.43 6.42
N ILE A 216 -84.87 -42.23 5.61
CA ILE A 216 -83.40 -42.23 5.59
C ILE A 216 -82.87 -40.87 5.15
N ASN A 217 -83.43 -40.28 4.09
CA ASN A 217 -83.03 -38.97 3.58
C ASN A 217 -83.29 -37.86 4.62
N ALA A 218 -84.50 -37.82 5.18
CA ALA A 218 -84.86 -36.86 6.23
C ALA A 218 -83.95 -37.01 7.46
N THR A 219 -83.66 -38.25 7.89
CA THR A 219 -82.75 -38.49 9.02
C THR A 219 -81.29 -38.18 8.67
N THR A 220 -80.90 -38.29 7.40
CA THR A 220 -79.57 -37.90 6.93
C THR A 220 -79.37 -36.38 7.06
N VAL A 221 -80.35 -35.60 6.62
CA VAL A 221 -80.37 -34.14 6.81
C VAL A 221 -80.37 -33.80 8.29
N GLU A 222 -81.21 -34.50 9.08
CA GLU A 222 -81.26 -34.36 10.52
C GLU A 222 -79.87 -34.58 11.14
N ASN A 223 -79.20 -35.69 10.83
CA ASN A 223 -77.89 -36.04 11.36
C ASN A 223 -76.80 -35.04 10.97
N ARG A 224 -76.84 -34.51 9.74
CA ARG A 224 -75.96 -33.41 9.30
C ARG A 224 -76.18 -32.15 10.12
N TRP A 225 -77.43 -31.77 10.34
CA TRP A 225 -77.77 -30.64 11.19
C TRP A 225 -77.34 -30.88 12.65
N ARG A 226 -77.59 -32.09 13.18
CA ARG A 226 -77.20 -32.49 14.54
C ARG A 226 -75.69 -32.38 14.73
N ALA A 227 -74.90 -32.96 13.83
CA ALA A 227 -73.44 -32.92 13.91
C ALA A 227 -72.89 -31.49 13.80
N ALA A 228 -73.42 -30.67 12.88
CA ALA A 228 -73.02 -29.27 12.74
C ALA A 228 -73.32 -28.42 13.99
N ASN A 229 -74.28 -28.85 14.81
CA ASN A 229 -74.68 -28.17 16.04
C ASN A 229 -74.22 -28.89 17.32
N GLY A 230 -73.27 -29.83 17.22
CA GLY A 230 -72.71 -30.54 18.38
C GLY A 230 -73.68 -31.50 19.08
N LEU A 231 -74.74 -31.93 18.39
CA LEU A 231 -75.70 -32.92 18.88
C LEU A 231 -75.31 -34.32 18.42
N SER A 232 -75.52 -35.32 19.28
CA SER A 232 -75.34 -36.73 18.93
C SER A 232 -76.23 -37.10 17.74
N GLN A 233 -75.64 -37.68 16.69
CA GLN A 233 -76.37 -38.18 15.52
C GLN A 233 -77.24 -39.38 15.89
N ARG A 234 -78.38 -39.54 15.21
CA ARG A 234 -79.31 -40.63 15.37
C ARG A 234 -78.82 -41.86 14.58
N PRO A 235 -78.56 -43.01 15.23
CA PRO A 235 -78.06 -44.19 14.55
C PRO A 235 -79.15 -45.12 14.02
N THR A 236 -80.40 -44.93 14.45
CA THR A 236 -81.56 -45.75 14.09
C THR A 236 -82.80 -44.91 13.83
N TYR A 237 -83.68 -45.35 12.94
CA TYR A 237 -85.01 -44.75 12.74
C TYR A 237 -86.08 -45.81 13.00
N SER A 238 -87.00 -45.54 13.94
CA SER A 238 -88.05 -46.49 14.37
C SER A 238 -87.52 -47.89 14.73
N GLY A 239 -86.31 -47.94 15.32
CA GLY A 239 -85.64 -49.19 15.71
C GLY A 239 -84.68 -49.77 14.67
N ASP A 240 -84.85 -49.45 13.39
CA ASP A 240 -84.00 -49.94 12.29
C ASP A 240 -82.68 -49.16 12.21
N LYS A 241 -81.56 -49.86 11.93
CA LYS A 241 -80.25 -49.21 11.75
C LYS A 241 -80.23 -48.42 10.45
N LEU A 242 -79.78 -47.17 10.54
CA LEU A 242 -79.59 -46.33 9.36
C LEU A 242 -78.32 -46.73 8.60
N PRO A 243 -78.28 -46.55 7.26
CA PRO A 243 -77.08 -46.83 6.49
C PRO A 243 -75.96 -45.85 6.86
N PRO A 244 -74.67 -46.20 6.66
CA PRO A 244 -73.54 -45.31 6.95
C PRO A 244 -73.61 -43.94 6.26
N THR A 245 -74.29 -43.85 5.12
CA THR A 245 -74.53 -42.61 4.37
C THR A 245 -75.43 -41.61 5.11
N ALA A 246 -76.17 -42.06 6.13
CA ALA A 246 -77.04 -41.23 6.95
C ALA A 246 -76.31 -40.45 8.05
N PHE A 247 -74.99 -40.64 8.21
CA PHE A 247 -74.20 -39.95 9.23
C PHE A 247 -73.41 -38.79 8.63
N ALA A 248 -73.35 -37.68 9.36
CA ALA A 248 -72.59 -36.50 9.00
C ALA A 248 -71.08 -36.73 9.17
N PHE A 249 -70.33 -36.37 8.14
CA PHE A 249 -68.89 -36.49 8.10
C PHE A 249 -68.20 -35.40 8.95
N PRO A 250 -67.07 -35.66 9.64
CA PRO A 250 -66.38 -34.67 10.49
C PRO A 250 -65.58 -33.66 9.65
N ILE A 251 -66.26 -32.83 8.87
CA ILE A 251 -65.66 -31.77 8.03
C ILE A 251 -64.82 -30.80 8.88
N GLY A 252 -65.20 -30.56 10.14
CA GLY A 252 -64.45 -29.70 11.05
C GLY A 252 -63.03 -30.21 11.39
N GLN A 253 -62.81 -31.52 11.42
CA GLN A 253 -61.46 -32.08 11.66
C GLN A 253 -60.55 -31.91 10.44
N PHE A 254 -61.12 -32.02 9.25
CA PHE A 254 -60.41 -31.80 7.98
C PHE A 254 -59.91 -30.37 7.85
N GLU A 255 -60.79 -29.39 8.11
CA GLU A 255 -60.44 -27.98 7.99
C GLU A 255 -59.42 -27.54 9.05
N ALA A 256 -59.51 -28.08 10.28
CA ALA A 256 -58.53 -27.83 11.32
C ALA A 256 -57.13 -28.34 10.95
N GLU A 257 -57.02 -29.55 10.39
CA GLU A 257 -55.73 -30.11 10.01
C GLU A 257 -55.15 -29.43 8.77
N ARG A 258 -55.99 -29.00 7.81
CA ARG A 258 -55.58 -28.17 6.69
C ARG A 258 -54.98 -26.84 7.15
N GLN A 259 -55.66 -26.11 8.04
CA GLN A 259 -55.16 -24.83 8.58
C GLN A 259 -53.86 -25.00 9.35
N ARG A 260 -53.71 -26.12 10.07
CA ARG A 260 -52.46 -26.47 10.76
C ARG A 260 -51.30 -26.66 9.78
N ILE A 261 -51.52 -27.36 8.67
CA ILE A 261 -50.51 -27.56 7.62
C ILE A 261 -50.15 -26.22 6.95
N GLU A 262 -51.13 -25.39 6.57
CA GLU A 262 -50.88 -24.06 5.98
C GLU A 262 -50.03 -23.18 6.91
N LYS A 263 -50.30 -23.20 8.22
CA LYS A 263 -49.50 -22.49 9.22
C LYS A 263 -48.05 -22.99 9.27
N LEU A 264 -47.84 -24.30 9.31
CA LEU A 264 -46.50 -24.89 9.38
C LEU A 264 -45.68 -24.63 8.10
N VAL A 265 -46.32 -24.67 6.93
CA VAL A 265 -45.70 -24.32 5.64
C VAL A 265 -45.28 -22.84 5.62
N ASN A 266 -46.14 -21.93 6.06
CA ASN A 266 -45.81 -20.50 6.14
C ASN A 266 -44.70 -20.21 7.14
N GLN A 267 -44.69 -20.88 8.30
CA GLN A 267 -43.60 -20.77 9.28
C GLN A 267 -42.27 -21.26 8.70
N SER A 268 -42.29 -22.38 7.96
CA SER A 268 -41.11 -22.89 7.28
C SER A 268 -40.60 -21.90 6.24
N ASN A 269 -41.46 -21.40 5.35
CA ASN A 269 -41.10 -20.42 4.32
C ASN A 269 -40.49 -19.13 4.89
N ASN A 270 -41.03 -18.62 6.00
CA ASN A 270 -40.47 -17.45 6.68
C ASN A 270 -39.09 -17.74 7.27
N ALA A 271 -38.91 -18.90 7.91
CA ALA A 271 -37.62 -19.30 8.45
C ALA A 271 -36.56 -19.45 7.34
N TYR A 272 -36.93 -19.96 6.16
CA TYR A 272 -36.06 -19.98 4.98
C TYR A 272 -35.68 -18.58 4.48
N GLY A 273 -36.64 -17.65 4.44
CA GLY A 273 -36.38 -16.26 4.06
C GLY A 273 -35.36 -15.58 4.99
N GLU A 274 -35.47 -15.83 6.29
CA GLU A 274 -34.50 -15.33 7.28
C GLU A 274 -33.13 -16.01 7.15
N LEU A 275 -33.09 -17.33 6.89
CA LEU A 275 -31.83 -18.04 6.64
C LEU A 275 -31.09 -17.49 5.41
N GLY A 276 -31.82 -17.16 4.33
CA GLY A 276 -31.27 -16.53 3.14
C GLY A 276 -30.63 -15.18 3.42
N LYS A 277 -31.31 -14.31 4.20
CA LYS A 277 -30.77 -13.01 4.62
C LYS A 277 -29.53 -13.16 5.49
N MET A 278 -29.52 -14.11 6.43
CA MET A 278 -28.36 -14.39 7.28
C MET A 278 -27.16 -14.85 6.45
N LEU A 279 -27.39 -15.68 5.43
CA LEU A 279 -26.34 -16.13 4.53
C LEU A 279 -25.77 -14.98 3.69
N ASP A 280 -26.63 -14.12 3.13
CA ASP A 280 -26.19 -12.95 2.36
C ASP A 280 -25.40 -11.97 3.23
N GLN A 281 -25.83 -11.75 4.48
CA GLN A 281 -25.11 -10.92 5.44
C GLN A 281 -23.72 -11.49 5.73
N LEU A 282 -23.60 -12.80 5.98
CA LEU A 282 -22.31 -13.46 6.22
C LEU A 282 -21.37 -13.37 5.00
N ILE A 283 -21.90 -13.52 3.78
CA ILE A 283 -21.13 -13.33 2.55
C ILE A 283 -20.63 -11.89 2.43
N GLN A 284 -21.45 -10.90 2.80
CA GLN A 284 -21.05 -9.50 2.76
C GLN A 284 -19.99 -9.17 3.82
N GLU A 285 -20.14 -9.64 5.05
CA GLU A 285 -19.15 -9.47 6.13
C GLU A 285 -17.79 -10.06 5.73
N ALA A 286 -17.77 -11.23 5.07
CA ALA A 286 -16.55 -11.83 4.53
C ALA A 286 -15.90 -10.99 3.43
N LYS A 287 -16.69 -10.37 2.54
CA LYS A 287 -16.19 -9.45 1.50
C LYS A 287 -15.64 -8.16 2.08
N ASP A 288 -16.30 -7.60 3.08
CA ASP A 288 -15.87 -6.36 3.73
C ASP A 288 -14.54 -6.58 4.46
N LYS A 289 -14.40 -7.72 5.16
CA LYS A 289 -13.13 -8.15 5.74
C LYS A 289 -12.05 -8.34 4.68
N ALA A 290 -12.35 -9.01 3.57
CA ALA A 290 -11.41 -9.14 2.45
C ALA A 290 -10.92 -7.77 1.91
N ALA A 291 -11.81 -6.77 1.87
CA ALA A 291 -11.46 -5.41 1.45
C ALA A 291 -10.57 -4.68 2.47
N GLU A 292 -10.84 -4.80 3.77
CA GLU A 292 -9.98 -4.28 4.85
C GLU A 292 -8.57 -4.86 4.77
N ILE A 293 -8.45 -6.17 4.52
CA ILE A 293 -7.17 -6.87 4.36
C ILE A 293 -6.38 -6.28 3.20
N LYS A 294 -7.04 -6.12 2.04
CA LYS A 294 -6.42 -5.54 0.86
C LYS A 294 -5.91 -4.13 1.14
N ALA A 295 -6.71 -3.29 1.80
CA ALA A 295 -6.32 -1.93 2.14
C ALA A 295 -5.12 -1.88 3.10
N ALA A 296 -5.07 -2.78 4.09
CA ALA A 296 -3.92 -2.89 4.99
C ALA A 296 -2.65 -3.35 4.26
N LEU A 297 -2.77 -4.28 3.32
CA LEU A 297 -1.67 -4.77 2.48
C LEU A 297 -1.14 -3.64 1.56
N ASP A 298 -2.04 -2.90 0.92
CA ASP A 298 -1.71 -1.75 0.06
C ASP A 298 -0.96 -0.68 0.87
N LYS A 299 -1.36 -0.44 2.13
CA LYS A 299 -0.68 0.49 3.04
C LYS A 299 0.73 0.02 3.41
N ILE A 300 0.93 -1.28 3.67
CA ILE A 300 2.27 -1.83 3.94
C ILE A 300 3.16 -1.69 2.71
N VAL A 301 2.65 -2.02 1.51
CA VAL A 301 3.41 -1.85 0.26
C VAL A 301 3.78 -0.39 0.02
N ALA A 302 2.89 0.55 0.33
CA ALA A 302 3.20 1.99 0.21
C ALA A 302 4.29 2.48 1.17
N THR A 303 4.56 1.75 2.28
CA THR A 303 5.64 2.09 3.22
C THR A 303 7.00 1.51 2.84
N VAL A 304 7.06 0.61 1.86
CA VAL A 304 8.32 0.08 1.35
C VAL A 304 9.00 1.18 0.53
N PRO A 305 10.17 1.69 0.94
CA PRO A 305 10.86 2.74 0.19
C PRO A 305 11.09 2.26 -1.24
N SER A 306 10.80 3.10 -2.23
CA SER A 306 11.21 2.80 -3.60
C SER A 306 12.74 2.65 -3.61
N SER A 307 13.24 1.65 -4.35
CA SER A 307 14.68 1.44 -4.56
C SER A 307 15.35 2.65 -5.22
N GLU A 308 14.57 3.65 -5.64
CA GLU A 308 14.98 4.90 -6.24
C GLU A 308 15.95 5.71 -5.36
N SER A 309 15.75 5.74 -4.04
CA SER A 309 16.68 6.42 -3.12
C SER A 309 18.08 5.77 -3.15
N VAL A 310 18.14 4.45 -3.00
CA VAL A 310 19.37 3.65 -3.09
C VAL A 310 20.00 3.76 -4.49
N GLN A 311 19.18 3.75 -5.54
CA GLN A 311 19.62 3.91 -6.93
C GLN A 311 20.26 5.28 -7.17
N ASN A 312 19.66 6.35 -6.66
CA ASN A 312 20.20 7.71 -6.76
C ASN A 312 21.54 7.83 -6.02
N ALA A 313 21.65 7.24 -4.83
CA ALA A 313 22.91 7.21 -4.09
C ALA A 313 24.00 6.41 -4.83
N VAL A 314 23.66 5.25 -5.41
CA VAL A 314 24.58 4.45 -6.24
C VAL A 314 25.01 5.20 -7.50
N ASN A 315 24.08 5.87 -8.19
CA ASN A 315 24.40 6.67 -9.38
C ASN A 315 25.37 7.80 -9.04
N LYS A 316 25.18 8.48 -7.91
CA LYS A 316 26.12 9.49 -7.41
C LYS A 316 27.51 8.91 -7.15
N VAL A 317 27.61 7.72 -6.56
CA VAL A 317 28.90 7.02 -6.37
C VAL A 317 29.57 6.72 -7.72
N LYS A 318 28.80 6.30 -8.74
CA LYS A 318 29.33 6.07 -10.09
C LYS A 318 29.88 7.34 -10.73
N GLU A 319 29.12 8.44 -10.67
CA GLU A 319 29.56 9.74 -11.20
C GLU A 319 30.84 10.26 -10.51
N GLU A 320 30.92 10.12 -9.19
CA GLU A 320 32.11 10.50 -8.43
C GLU A 320 33.31 9.60 -8.75
N ALA A 321 33.09 8.30 -8.98
CA ALA A 321 34.12 7.34 -9.38
C ALA A 321 34.66 7.63 -10.79
N ASP A 322 33.79 7.90 -11.76
CA ASP A 322 34.19 8.25 -13.12
C ASP A 322 34.95 9.59 -13.16
N THR A 323 34.55 10.54 -12.32
CA THR A 323 35.29 11.81 -12.13
C THR A 323 36.70 11.56 -11.59
N LEU A 324 36.84 10.67 -10.60
CA LEU A 324 38.14 10.30 -10.05
C LEU A 324 39.05 9.64 -11.11
N VAL A 325 38.51 8.74 -11.94
CA VAL A 325 39.28 8.12 -13.03
C VAL A 325 39.82 9.17 -14.01
N LYS A 326 39.00 10.15 -14.40
CA LYS A 326 39.44 11.26 -15.28
C LYS A 326 40.54 12.10 -14.63
N LEU A 327 40.41 12.41 -13.35
CA LEU A 327 41.43 13.15 -12.60
C LEU A 327 42.75 12.36 -12.49
N ALA A 328 42.67 11.05 -12.28
CA ALA A 328 43.85 10.18 -12.26
C ALA A 328 44.55 10.12 -13.63
N GLN A 329 43.79 10.03 -14.72
CA GLN A 329 44.34 10.09 -16.09
C GLN A 329 45.04 11.42 -16.38
N ALA A 330 44.51 12.54 -15.87
CA ALA A 330 45.13 13.85 -16.04
C ALA A 330 46.50 14.00 -15.34
N VAL A 331 46.89 13.07 -14.46
CA VAL A 331 48.25 13.00 -13.88
C VAL A 331 49.23 12.34 -14.83
N GLN A 332 48.77 11.43 -15.69
CA GLN A 332 49.63 10.59 -16.52
C GLN A 332 50.36 11.40 -17.59
N ASP A 333 49.65 12.19 -18.40
CA ASP A 333 50.30 12.93 -19.50
C ASP A 333 51.39 13.89 -18.98
N PRO A 334 51.16 14.72 -17.95
CA PRO A 334 52.21 15.57 -17.42
C PRO A 334 53.39 14.78 -16.82
N ALA A 335 53.14 13.65 -16.15
CA ALA A 335 54.19 12.80 -15.59
C ALA A 335 55.09 12.20 -16.68
N ASP A 336 54.51 11.70 -17.78
CA ASP A 336 55.27 11.17 -18.91
C ASP A 336 56.11 12.25 -19.61
N GLN A 337 55.57 13.48 -19.70
CA GLN A 337 56.32 14.62 -20.25
C GLN A 337 57.54 14.96 -19.39
N VAL A 338 57.45 14.86 -18.06
CA VAL A 338 58.62 15.09 -17.17
C VAL A 338 59.77 14.14 -17.50
N CYS A 339 59.49 12.85 -17.74
CA CYS A 339 60.53 11.88 -18.09
C CYS A 339 61.11 12.13 -19.49
N LYS A 340 60.29 12.51 -20.48
CA LYS A 340 60.80 12.93 -21.81
C LYS A 340 61.71 14.15 -21.71
N PHE A 341 61.32 15.16 -20.94
CA PHE A 341 62.19 16.31 -20.69
C PHE A 341 63.46 15.91 -19.96
N ALA A 342 63.41 15.00 -18.98
CA ALA A 342 64.60 14.51 -18.30
C ALA A 342 65.61 13.86 -19.27
N GLU A 343 65.14 13.06 -20.23
CA GLU A 343 65.97 12.49 -21.29
C GLU A 343 66.58 13.56 -22.21
N TYR A 344 65.81 14.59 -22.59
CA TYR A 344 66.33 15.70 -23.38
C TYR A 344 67.37 16.52 -22.62
N ILE A 345 67.11 16.84 -21.35
CA ILE A 345 68.02 17.60 -20.49
C ILE A 345 69.36 16.85 -20.31
N ALA A 346 69.35 15.52 -20.28
CA ALA A 346 70.57 14.71 -20.16
C ALA A 346 71.46 14.78 -21.42
N ASN A 347 70.87 15.04 -22.60
CA ASN A 347 71.57 15.09 -23.87
C ASN A 347 71.85 16.51 -24.39
N GLU A 348 71.22 17.53 -23.81
CA GLU A 348 71.34 18.93 -24.22
C GLU A 348 72.69 19.53 -23.80
N ARG A 349 73.44 20.08 -24.77
CA ARG A 349 74.78 20.64 -24.57
C ARG A 349 74.76 22.14 -24.34
N ASP A 350 73.74 22.83 -24.83
CA ASP A 350 73.56 24.27 -24.65
C ASP A 350 73.01 24.59 -23.25
N PRO A 351 73.76 25.33 -22.39
CA PRO A 351 73.33 25.60 -21.02
C PRO A 351 71.99 26.35 -20.93
N LYS A 352 71.72 27.27 -21.86
CA LYS A 352 70.50 28.06 -21.86
C LYS A 352 69.28 27.19 -22.19
N SER A 353 69.38 26.39 -23.26
CA SER A 353 68.33 25.44 -23.65
C SER A 353 68.08 24.41 -22.56
N ARG A 354 69.14 23.92 -21.90
CA ARG A 354 69.05 23.00 -20.77
C ARG A 354 68.27 23.60 -19.59
N ASP A 355 68.56 24.84 -19.22
CA ASP A 355 67.85 25.55 -18.14
C ASP A 355 66.37 25.77 -18.49
N GLU A 356 66.05 26.14 -19.74
CA GLU A 356 64.68 26.29 -20.22
C GLU A 356 63.90 24.96 -20.15
N MET A 357 64.52 23.84 -20.56
CA MET A 357 63.94 22.50 -20.45
C MET A 357 63.74 22.06 -18.99
N VAL A 358 64.66 22.40 -18.08
CA VAL A 358 64.50 22.14 -16.64
C VAL A 358 63.30 22.89 -16.07
N GLN A 359 63.09 24.16 -16.47
CA GLN A 359 61.93 24.92 -16.03
C GLN A 359 60.62 24.33 -16.59
N ALA A 360 60.62 23.88 -17.85
CA ALA A 360 59.48 23.18 -18.44
C ALA A 360 59.15 21.87 -17.68
N ALA A 361 60.17 21.04 -17.39
CA ALA A 361 59.98 19.81 -16.62
C ALA A 361 59.42 20.07 -15.21
N LYS A 362 59.91 21.10 -14.51
CA LYS A 362 59.36 21.51 -13.20
C LYS A 362 57.91 21.98 -13.29
N MET A 363 57.55 22.68 -14.37
CA MET A 363 56.18 23.11 -14.62
C MET A 363 55.25 21.91 -14.85
N HIS A 364 55.64 20.94 -15.68
CA HIS A 364 54.87 19.72 -15.89
C HIS A 364 54.73 18.89 -14.61
N LEU A 365 55.78 18.78 -13.80
CA LEU A 365 55.73 18.11 -12.50
C LEU A 365 54.73 18.79 -11.56
N LYS A 366 54.76 20.13 -11.47
CA LYS A 366 53.79 20.89 -10.67
C LYS A 366 52.35 20.65 -11.13
N ASN A 367 52.11 20.62 -12.44
CA ASN A 367 50.79 20.32 -13.00
C ASN A 367 50.32 18.89 -12.63
N ALA A 368 51.23 17.90 -12.66
CA ALA A 368 50.95 16.53 -12.22
C ALA A 368 50.60 16.48 -10.72
N GLU A 369 51.32 17.21 -9.88
CA GLU A 369 51.06 17.29 -8.43
C GLU A 369 49.71 17.94 -8.11
N GLU A 370 49.34 19.00 -8.84
CA GLU A 370 48.03 19.65 -8.70
C GLU A 370 46.88 18.73 -9.12
N ALA A 371 47.04 18.00 -10.24
CA ALA A 371 46.07 17.00 -10.68
C ALA A 371 45.93 15.85 -9.67
N PHE A 372 47.05 15.35 -9.14
CA PHE A 372 47.06 14.28 -8.13
C PHE A 372 46.41 14.72 -6.82
N LYS A 373 46.63 15.97 -6.39
CA LYS A 373 45.95 16.54 -5.22
C LYS A 373 44.43 16.55 -5.40
N LYS A 374 43.95 16.99 -6.57
CA LYS A 374 42.50 16.95 -6.90
C LYS A 374 41.95 15.53 -6.89
N ALA A 375 42.67 14.56 -7.46
CA ALA A 375 42.29 13.15 -7.41
C ALA A 375 42.21 12.64 -5.96
N THR A 376 43.19 12.98 -5.12
CA THR A 376 43.22 12.57 -3.70
C THR A 376 42.05 13.13 -2.90
N ASP A 377 41.68 14.40 -3.13
CA ASP A 377 40.51 14.99 -2.49
C ASP A 377 39.20 14.36 -2.99
N GLN A 378 39.12 14.02 -4.27
CA GLN A 378 37.98 13.30 -4.84
C GLN A 378 37.82 11.87 -4.24
N VAL A 379 38.91 11.17 -3.93
CA VAL A 379 38.86 9.86 -3.20
C VAL A 379 38.15 10.02 -1.86
N LYS A 380 38.38 11.11 -1.12
CA LYS A 380 37.70 11.36 0.17
C LYS A 380 36.20 11.58 -0.02
N THR A 381 35.81 12.29 -1.06
CA THR A 381 34.39 12.49 -1.43
C THR A 381 33.73 11.16 -1.78
N LEU A 382 34.37 10.38 -2.65
CA LEU A 382 33.90 9.06 -3.08
C LEU A 382 33.70 8.08 -1.91
N LYS A 383 34.63 8.06 -0.95
CA LYS A 383 34.50 7.25 0.27
C LYS A 383 33.29 7.67 1.13
N LYS A 384 33.04 8.98 1.25
CA LYS A 384 31.86 9.49 1.98
C LYS A 384 30.56 9.14 1.26
N ALA A 385 30.50 9.29 -0.07
CA ALA A 385 29.33 8.94 -0.85
C ALA A 385 29.04 7.42 -0.78
N SER A 386 30.07 6.58 -0.89
CA SER A 386 29.96 5.12 -0.75
C SER A 386 29.45 4.72 0.64
N ALA A 387 29.97 5.33 1.72
CA ALA A 387 29.49 5.07 3.07
C ALA A 387 28.02 5.51 3.27
N SER A 388 27.61 6.64 2.68
CA SER A 388 26.22 7.11 2.72
C SER A 388 25.28 6.15 2.00
N ALA A 389 25.66 5.69 0.79
CA ALA A 389 24.89 4.71 0.03
C ALA A 389 24.76 3.37 0.78
N GLY A 390 25.82 2.91 1.44
CA GLY A 390 25.79 1.72 2.30
C GLY A 390 24.83 1.85 3.48
N LYS A 391 24.75 3.03 4.10
CA LYS A 391 23.81 3.31 5.21
C LYS A 391 22.36 3.29 4.73
N GLU A 392 22.06 3.98 3.62
CA GLU A 392 20.71 4.03 3.03
C GLU A 392 20.24 2.64 2.55
N ALA A 393 21.12 1.85 1.95
CA ALA A 393 20.84 0.49 1.54
C ALA A 393 20.52 -0.42 2.75
N ASN A 394 21.29 -0.33 3.83
CA ASN A 394 21.02 -1.08 5.07
C ASN A 394 19.69 -0.67 5.73
N GLU A 395 19.38 0.63 5.76
CA GLU A 395 18.11 1.13 6.29
C GLU A 395 16.93 0.63 5.46
N THR A 396 17.06 0.66 4.13
CA THR A 396 16.05 0.14 3.19
C THR A 396 15.84 -1.37 3.37
N LYS A 397 16.92 -2.14 3.49
CA LYS A 397 16.89 -3.59 3.77
C LYS A 397 16.17 -3.90 5.08
N ASN A 398 16.43 -3.13 6.13
CA ASN A 398 15.75 -3.29 7.42
C ASN A 398 14.27 -2.94 7.33
N LYS A 399 13.90 -1.88 6.60
CA LYS A 399 12.49 -1.52 6.34
C LYS A 399 11.75 -2.62 5.57
N ILE A 400 12.37 -3.20 4.53
CA ILE A 400 11.81 -4.33 3.77
C ILE A 400 11.62 -5.56 4.67
N LYS A 401 12.63 -5.93 5.47
CA LYS A 401 12.52 -7.06 6.43
C LYS A 401 11.40 -6.85 7.44
N GLN A 402 11.28 -5.63 7.97
CA GLN A 402 10.21 -5.28 8.91
C GLN A 402 8.84 -5.33 8.21
N ALA A 403 8.70 -4.81 6.99
CA ALA A 403 7.47 -4.89 6.22
C ALA A 403 7.05 -6.35 5.92
N ILE A 404 8.00 -7.24 5.60
CA ILE A 404 7.74 -8.68 5.44
C ILE A 404 7.25 -9.29 6.76
N LYS A 405 7.90 -8.96 7.89
CA LYS A 405 7.48 -9.43 9.22
C LYS A 405 6.08 -8.97 9.58
N ASP A 406 5.78 -7.69 9.35
CA ASP A 406 4.46 -7.10 9.64
C ASP A 406 3.38 -7.67 8.73
N THR A 407 3.70 -7.90 7.46
CA THR A 407 2.81 -8.59 6.50
C THR A 407 2.48 -10.00 7.01
N LYS A 408 3.49 -10.80 7.39
CA LYS A 408 3.27 -12.16 7.92
C LYS A 408 2.41 -12.14 9.19
N ALA A 409 2.68 -11.23 10.12
CA ALA A 409 1.92 -11.10 11.35
C ALA A 409 0.46 -10.72 11.09
N LEU A 410 0.23 -9.76 10.18
CA LEU A 410 -1.11 -9.35 9.76
C LEU A 410 -1.86 -10.53 9.14
N VAL A 411 -1.21 -11.30 8.26
CA VAL A 411 -1.82 -12.46 7.59
C VAL A 411 -2.23 -13.53 8.60
N SER A 412 -1.35 -13.89 9.55
CA SER A 412 -1.71 -14.85 10.59
C SER A 412 -2.87 -14.38 11.46
N LYS A 413 -2.92 -13.08 11.78
CA LYS A 413 -4.05 -12.49 12.52
C LYS A 413 -5.35 -12.61 11.72
N LEU A 414 -5.30 -12.32 10.43
CA LEU A 414 -6.47 -12.35 9.55
C LEU A 414 -6.95 -13.78 9.26
N GLU A 415 -6.04 -14.74 9.11
CA GLU A 415 -6.40 -16.17 9.02
C GLU A 415 -7.16 -16.62 10.28
N ALA A 416 -6.72 -16.15 11.46
CA ALA A 416 -7.41 -16.45 12.71
C ALA A 416 -8.80 -15.78 12.81
N GLU A 417 -8.91 -14.51 12.41
CA GLU A 417 -10.20 -13.78 12.38
C GLU A 417 -11.18 -14.40 11.39
N LEU A 418 -10.73 -14.76 10.19
CA LEU A 418 -11.56 -15.42 9.18
C LEU A 418 -12.02 -16.80 9.64
N LYS A 419 -11.12 -17.59 10.24
CA LYS A 419 -11.48 -18.89 10.83
C LYS A 419 -12.53 -18.74 11.93
N ALA A 420 -12.39 -17.74 12.79
CA ALA A 420 -13.37 -17.45 13.84
C ALA A 420 -14.72 -17.01 13.27
N ALA A 421 -14.72 -16.17 12.22
CA ALA A 421 -15.94 -15.75 11.53
C ALA A 421 -16.65 -16.93 10.86
N THR A 422 -15.92 -17.80 10.16
CA THR A 422 -16.48 -19.02 9.55
C THR A 422 -17.07 -19.96 10.61
N ALA A 423 -16.37 -20.19 11.73
CA ALA A 423 -16.89 -21.03 12.81
C ALA A 423 -18.15 -20.42 13.47
N ALA A 424 -18.21 -19.10 13.63
CA ALA A 424 -19.40 -18.41 14.14
C ALA A 424 -20.58 -18.50 13.16
N ALA A 425 -20.29 -18.42 11.85
CA ALA A 425 -21.26 -18.59 10.78
C ALA A 425 -21.84 -20.02 10.77
N GLU A 426 -20.97 -21.03 10.82
CA GLU A 426 -21.36 -22.44 10.88
C GLU A 426 -22.27 -22.70 12.09
N LYS A 427 -21.91 -22.20 13.28
CA LYS A 427 -22.74 -22.34 14.48
C LYS A 427 -24.11 -21.68 14.36
N LYS A 428 -24.19 -20.48 13.75
CA LYS A 428 -25.47 -19.79 13.52
C LYS A 428 -26.34 -20.55 12.51
N VAL A 429 -25.75 -21.09 11.45
CA VAL A 429 -26.46 -21.91 10.47
C VAL A 429 -26.94 -23.21 11.12
N GLU A 430 -26.12 -23.85 11.93
CA GLU A 430 -26.48 -25.07 12.65
C GLU A 430 -27.68 -24.86 13.59
N GLN A 431 -27.67 -23.77 14.38
CA GLN A 431 -28.83 -23.37 15.20
C GLN A 431 -30.08 -23.09 14.35
N SER A 432 -29.93 -22.38 13.23
CA SER A 432 -31.06 -22.01 12.38
C SER A 432 -31.63 -23.20 11.58
N VAL A 433 -30.80 -24.19 11.24
CA VAL A 433 -31.23 -25.45 10.63
C VAL A 433 -32.10 -26.25 11.60
N GLU A 434 -31.80 -26.22 12.89
CA GLU A 434 -32.63 -26.86 13.92
C GLU A 434 -34.03 -26.20 14.01
N ASP A 435 -34.07 -24.86 13.94
CA ASP A 435 -35.32 -24.08 13.91
C ASP A 435 -36.16 -24.31 12.65
N VAL A 436 -35.53 -24.63 11.51
CA VAL A 436 -36.22 -24.94 10.23
C VAL A 436 -36.65 -26.40 10.13
N THR A 437 -35.85 -27.34 10.65
CA THR A 437 -36.12 -28.78 10.51
C THR A 437 -37.25 -29.27 11.41
N LYS A 438 -37.49 -28.62 12.56
CA LYS A 438 -38.57 -29.00 13.47
C LYS A 438 -39.97 -28.76 12.88
N PRO A 439 -40.34 -27.57 12.36
CA PRO A 439 -41.62 -27.36 11.67
C PRO A 439 -41.81 -28.25 10.45
N GLY A 440 -40.72 -28.54 9.70
CA GLY A 440 -40.76 -29.44 8.55
C GLY A 440 -41.13 -30.87 8.91
N LYS A 441 -40.56 -31.42 9.99
CA LYS A 441 -40.94 -32.75 10.50
C LYS A 441 -42.38 -32.79 11.02
N GLU A 442 -42.83 -31.73 11.69
CA GLU A 442 -44.22 -31.61 12.16
C GLU A 442 -45.21 -31.51 10.99
N ALA A 443 -44.85 -30.79 9.92
CA ALA A 443 -45.65 -30.71 8.69
C ALA A 443 -45.74 -32.07 7.98
N GLU A 444 -44.64 -32.84 7.94
CA GLU A 444 -44.62 -34.19 7.38
C GLU A 444 -45.53 -35.17 8.17
N GLN A 445 -45.51 -35.09 9.50
CA GLN A 445 -46.40 -35.88 10.36
C GLN A 445 -47.87 -35.50 10.15
N ALA A 446 -48.20 -34.20 10.09
CA ALA A 446 -49.54 -33.70 9.83
C ALA A 446 -50.06 -34.10 8.43
N ALA A 447 -49.21 -34.00 7.41
CA ALA A 447 -49.51 -34.44 6.05
C ALA A 447 -49.80 -35.95 5.97
N THR A 448 -49.01 -36.76 6.68
CA THR A 448 -49.22 -38.21 6.76
C THR A 448 -50.55 -38.54 7.44
N ALA A 449 -50.87 -37.84 8.54
CA ALA A 449 -52.14 -37.99 9.24
C ALA A 449 -53.33 -37.61 8.35
N LEU A 450 -53.25 -36.49 7.63
CA LEU A 450 -54.28 -36.03 6.70
C LEU A 450 -54.47 -37.00 5.53
N SER A 451 -53.38 -37.51 4.94
CA SER A 451 -53.45 -38.52 3.88
C SER A 451 -54.17 -39.78 4.35
N LYS A 452 -53.85 -40.28 5.55
CA LYS A 452 -54.50 -41.46 6.13
C LYS A 452 -55.99 -41.22 6.35
N LEU A 453 -56.37 -40.03 6.81
CA LEU A 453 -57.76 -39.63 7.00
C LEU A 453 -58.51 -39.62 5.65
N ILE A 454 -57.92 -39.05 4.59
CA ILE A 454 -58.48 -39.04 3.23
C ILE A 454 -58.68 -40.48 2.71
N ASP A 455 -57.69 -41.35 2.87
CA ASP A 455 -57.78 -42.74 2.39
C ASP A 455 -58.87 -43.54 3.13
N GLN A 456 -58.98 -43.37 4.45
CA GLN A 456 -60.07 -43.94 5.25
C GLN A 456 -61.44 -43.41 4.80
N THR A 457 -61.50 -42.13 4.41
CA THR A 457 -62.73 -41.47 3.97
C THR A 457 -63.21 -42.00 2.62
N ILE A 458 -62.30 -42.14 1.66
CA ILE A 458 -62.61 -42.69 0.33
C ILE A 458 -63.07 -44.14 0.44
N ALA A 459 -62.44 -44.94 1.31
CA ALA A 459 -62.80 -46.34 1.52
C ALA A 459 -64.22 -46.56 2.08
N LEU A 460 -64.80 -45.55 2.76
CA LEU A 460 -66.16 -45.60 3.29
C LEU A 460 -67.26 -45.38 2.23
N GLY A 461 -66.89 -45.04 0.98
CA GLY A 461 -67.83 -44.93 -0.14
C GLY A 461 -68.86 -43.79 -0.05
N ALA A 462 -68.67 -42.86 0.89
CA ALA A 462 -69.65 -41.83 1.23
C ALA A 462 -69.62 -40.57 0.33
N PHE A 463 -68.78 -40.55 -0.71
CA PHE A 463 -68.51 -39.37 -1.53
C PHE A 463 -68.77 -39.62 -3.00
N ASN A 464 -69.29 -38.60 -3.69
CA ASN A 464 -69.39 -38.66 -5.14
C ASN A 464 -68.00 -38.46 -5.80
N PRO A 465 -67.83 -38.83 -7.08
CA PRO A 465 -66.54 -38.74 -7.76
C PRO A 465 -65.90 -37.34 -7.74
N ALA A 466 -66.71 -36.27 -7.74
CA ALA A 466 -66.21 -34.90 -7.70
C ALA A 466 -65.59 -34.55 -6.34
N GLN A 467 -66.22 -34.99 -5.24
CA GLN A 467 -65.70 -34.80 -3.89
C GLN A 467 -64.43 -35.64 -3.65
N ILE A 468 -64.40 -36.87 -4.16
CA ILE A 468 -63.18 -37.71 -4.14
C ILE A 468 -62.05 -36.99 -4.89
N GLY A 469 -62.33 -36.42 -6.07
CA GLY A 469 -61.34 -35.64 -6.84
C GLY A 469 -60.80 -34.42 -6.08
N GLN A 470 -61.66 -33.69 -5.36
CA GLN A 470 -61.23 -32.56 -4.53
C GLN A 470 -60.35 -32.99 -3.35
N MET A 471 -60.70 -34.08 -2.66
CA MET A 471 -59.89 -34.62 -1.57
C MET A 471 -58.53 -35.15 -2.07
N GLN A 472 -58.51 -35.78 -3.24
CA GLN A 472 -57.28 -36.24 -3.87
C GLN A 472 -56.37 -35.06 -4.25
N ALA A 473 -56.93 -33.98 -4.81
CA ALA A 473 -56.17 -32.77 -5.12
C ALA A 473 -55.55 -32.11 -3.88
N VAL A 474 -56.25 -32.12 -2.75
CA VAL A 474 -55.70 -31.63 -1.46
C VAL A 474 -54.55 -32.54 -0.99
N LYS A 475 -54.70 -33.87 -1.08
CA LYS A 475 -53.65 -34.84 -0.77
C LYS A 475 -52.40 -34.63 -1.64
N ASP A 476 -52.57 -34.44 -2.94
CA ASP A 476 -51.47 -34.25 -3.90
C ASP A 476 -50.76 -32.91 -3.68
N ALA A 477 -51.50 -31.85 -3.36
CA ALA A 477 -50.94 -30.54 -3.01
C ALA A 477 -50.11 -30.61 -1.72
N VAL A 478 -50.61 -31.30 -0.70
CA VAL A 478 -49.90 -31.50 0.58
C VAL A 478 -48.64 -32.36 0.38
N ASN A 479 -48.72 -33.45 -0.37
CA ASN A 479 -47.57 -34.30 -0.68
C ASN A 479 -46.50 -33.56 -1.50
N THR A 480 -46.94 -32.71 -2.43
CA THR A 480 -46.05 -31.84 -3.21
C THR A 480 -45.33 -30.85 -2.29
N ALA A 481 -46.06 -30.17 -1.39
CA ALA A 481 -45.46 -29.24 -0.42
C ALA A 481 -44.44 -29.92 0.51
N VAL A 482 -44.74 -31.12 1.01
CA VAL A 482 -43.79 -31.92 1.82
C VAL A 482 -42.59 -32.37 1.00
N GLY A 483 -42.80 -32.80 -0.25
CA GLY A 483 -41.72 -33.15 -1.18
C GLY A 483 -40.78 -31.97 -1.42
N THR A 484 -41.34 -30.79 -1.68
CA THR A 484 -40.58 -29.54 -1.82
C THR A 484 -39.78 -29.23 -0.55
N LEU A 485 -40.37 -29.32 0.63
CA LEU A 485 -39.67 -29.13 1.91
C LEU A 485 -38.51 -30.13 2.11
N LYS A 486 -38.67 -31.40 1.71
CA LYS A 486 -37.59 -32.40 1.75
C LYS A 486 -36.45 -32.09 0.79
N THR A 487 -36.77 -31.70 -0.44
CA THR A 487 -35.77 -31.29 -1.43
C THR A 487 -35.01 -30.06 -0.95
N PHE A 488 -35.69 -29.09 -0.32
CA PHE A 488 -35.05 -27.92 0.27
C PHE A 488 -34.19 -28.25 1.49
N ALA A 489 -34.66 -29.10 2.40
CA ALA A 489 -33.87 -29.57 3.54
C ALA A 489 -32.60 -30.33 3.08
N ALA A 490 -32.69 -31.08 1.98
CA ALA A 490 -31.54 -31.72 1.36
C ALA A 490 -30.58 -30.71 0.69
N ALA A 491 -31.11 -29.63 0.10
CA ALA A 491 -30.32 -28.55 -0.49
C ALA A 491 -29.62 -27.66 0.56
N LEU A 492 -30.14 -27.61 1.80
CA LEU A 492 -29.52 -26.92 2.94
C LEU A 492 -28.32 -27.66 3.56
N LYS A 493 -27.98 -28.88 3.11
CA LYS A 493 -26.73 -29.50 3.56
C LYS A 493 -25.54 -28.59 3.21
N PRO A 494 -24.53 -28.44 4.11
CA PRO A 494 -23.76 -27.20 4.30
C PRO A 494 -22.71 -26.87 3.21
N VAL A 495 -22.85 -27.40 2.00
CA VAL A 495 -21.76 -27.52 1.03
C VAL A 495 -21.53 -26.23 0.21
N GLY A 496 -22.42 -25.24 0.26
CA GLY A 496 -22.28 -24.01 -0.55
C GLY A 496 -21.54 -22.85 0.13
N ALA A 497 -21.87 -22.58 1.39
CA ALA A 497 -21.43 -21.37 2.08
C ALA A 497 -19.99 -21.46 2.59
N ALA A 498 -19.67 -22.56 3.28
CA ALA A 498 -18.32 -22.83 3.76
C ALA A 498 -17.32 -22.91 2.59
N THR A 499 -17.73 -23.54 1.48
CA THR A 499 -16.88 -23.69 0.28
C THR A 499 -16.63 -22.35 -0.43
N LYS A 500 -17.62 -21.45 -0.49
CA LYS A 500 -17.41 -20.09 -1.04
C LYS A 500 -16.54 -19.23 -0.13
N ALA A 501 -16.73 -19.29 1.19
CA ALA A 501 -15.89 -18.58 2.15
C ALA A 501 -14.44 -19.09 2.11
N GLN A 502 -14.26 -20.40 1.99
CA GLN A 502 -12.95 -21.04 1.81
C GLN A 502 -12.28 -20.60 0.51
N GLY A 503 -13.03 -20.52 -0.61
CA GLY A 503 -12.50 -20.02 -1.88
C GLY A 503 -11.98 -18.58 -1.81
N ILE A 504 -12.70 -17.69 -1.08
CA ILE A 504 -12.25 -16.32 -0.82
C ILE A 504 -10.99 -16.32 0.05
N ALA A 505 -10.94 -17.18 1.08
CA ALA A 505 -9.77 -17.34 1.95
C ALA A 505 -8.53 -17.79 1.16
N ASP A 506 -8.68 -18.77 0.28
CA ASP A 506 -7.61 -19.32 -0.54
C ASP A 506 -7.11 -18.31 -1.57
N GLU A 507 -8.00 -17.53 -2.20
CA GLU A 507 -7.61 -16.45 -3.13
C GLU A 507 -6.83 -15.34 -2.41
N LEU A 508 -7.25 -14.96 -1.20
CA LEU A 508 -6.54 -14.00 -0.35
C LEU A 508 -5.17 -14.51 0.06
N LYS A 509 -5.11 -15.77 0.52
CA LYS A 509 -3.85 -16.43 0.90
C LYS A 509 -2.88 -16.48 -0.27
N LYS A 510 -3.37 -16.75 -1.48
CA LYS A 510 -2.58 -16.70 -2.71
C LYS A 510 -2.05 -15.29 -2.98
N LYS A 511 -2.90 -14.26 -3.02
CA LYS A 511 -2.48 -12.86 -3.27
C LYS A 511 -1.44 -12.37 -2.26
N VAL A 512 -1.66 -12.69 -0.99
CA VAL A 512 -0.71 -12.39 0.09
C VAL A 512 0.63 -13.09 -0.13
N THR A 513 0.60 -14.36 -0.51
CA THR A 513 1.81 -15.15 -0.76
C THR A 513 2.58 -14.59 -1.94
N ASP A 514 1.89 -14.28 -3.03
CA ASP A 514 2.47 -13.65 -4.22
C ASP A 514 3.14 -12.31 -3.88
N GLN A 515 2.49 -11.49 -3.05
CA GLN A 515 3.00 -10.18 -2.62
C GLN A 515 4.16 -10.30 -1.62
N SER A 516 4.13 -11.29 -0.73
CA SER A 516 5.26 -11.62 0.14
C SER A 516 6.47 -12.10 -0.66
N ASN A 517 6.25 -12.89 -1.72
CA ASN A 517 7.32 -13.37 -2.61
C ASN A 517 7.91 -12.23 -3.44
N ASP A 518 7.08 -11.31 -3.94
CA ASP A 518 7.54 -10.08 -4.61
C ASP A 518 8.43 -9.24 -3.67
N LEU A 519 8.02 -9.03 -2.41
CA LEU A 519 8.83 -8.33 -1.42
C LEU A 519 10.14 -9.08 -1.08
N ASP A 520 10.11 -10.41 -0.97
CA ASP A 520 11.31 -11.20 -0.70
C ASP A 520 12.29 -11.16 -1.88
N SER A 521 11.80 -11.16 -3.13
CA SER A 521 12.63 -11.01 -4.33
C SER A 521 13.35 -9.66 -4.40
N LYS A 522 12.79 -8.62 -3.77
CA LYS A 522 13.34 -7.27 -3.73
C LYS A 522 14.37 -7.06 -2.62
N LYS A 523 14.53 -8.02 -1.70
CA LYS A 523 15.44 -7.87 -0.54
C LYS A 523 16.92 -7.80 -0.92
N ASP A 524 17.28 -8.38 -2.07
CA ASP A 524 18.67 -8.51 -2.54
C ASP A 524 19.05 -7.39 -3.54
N VAL A 525 18.07 -6.58 -3.99
CA VAL A 525 18.30 -5.45 -4.91
C VAL A 525 19.32 -4.44 -4.34
N PRO A 526 19.28 -4.06 -3.04
CA PRO A 526 20.29 -3.18 -2.47
C PRO A 526 21.71 -3.78 -2.50
N ASP A 527 21.85 -5.10 -2.31
CA ASP A 527 23.16 -5.75 -2.27
C ASP A 527 23.82 -5.79 -3.66
N ASN A 528 23.04 -6.02 -4.73
CA ASN A 528 23.54 -5.97 -6.12
C ASN A 528 24.00 -4.56 -6.52
N LEU A 529 23.22 -3.54 -6.16
CA LEU A 529 23.56 -2.14 -6.44
C LEU A 529 24.81 -1.70 -5.66
N LEU A 530 24.95 -2.12 -4.40
CA LEU A 530 26.14 -1.86 -3.59
C LEU A 530 27.38 -2.58 -4.15
N LYS A 531 27.23 -3.80 -4.68
CA LYS A 531 28.33 -4.52 -5.31
C LYS A 531 28.85 -3.78 -6.53
N GLU A 532 27.96 -3.35 -7.42
CA GLU A 532 28.33 -2.56 -8.60
C GLU A 532 29.02 -1.23 -8.22
N ALA A 533 28.52 -0.55 -7.19
CA ALA A 533 29.17 0.64 -6.64
C ALA A 533 30.56 0.34 -6.05
N GLY A 534 30.70 -0.79 -5.33
CA GLY A 534 31.97 -1.24 -4.77
C GLY A 534 33.03 -1.54 -5.83
N ASP A 535 32.65 -2.21 -6.92
CA ASP A 535 33.53 -2.51 -8.05
C ASP A 535 34.03 -1.22 -8.73
N LYS A 536 33.15 -0.22 -8.86
CA LYS A 536 33.49 1.11 -9.38
C LYS A 536 34.43 1.89 -8.46
N VAL A 537 34.17 1.88 -7.14
CA VAL A 537 35.05 2.52 -6.15
C VAL A 537 36.43 1.88 -6.15
N THR A 538 36.50 0.55 -6.25
CA THR A 538 37.75 -0.20 -6.33
C THR A 538 38.53 0.22 -7.58
N SER A 539 37.90 0.17 -8.75
CA SER A 539 38.51 0.59 -10.02
C SER A 539 39.04 2.03 -9.99
N ALA A 540 38.28 2.95 -9.38
CA ALA A 540 38.67 4.35 -9.27
C ALA A 540 39.81 4.58 -8.25
N THR A 541 39.84 3.78 -7.18
CA THR A 541 40.94 3.80 -6.19
C THR A 541 42.23 3.25 -6.79
N ASP A 542 42.15 2.17 -7.59
CA ASP A 542 43.29 1.61 -8.32
C ASP A 542 43.85 2.62 -9.33
N ALA A 543 42.98 3.37 -10.02
CA ALA A 543 43.40 4.45 -10.90
C ALA A 543 44.15 5.56 -10.15
N ALA A 544 43.68 5.95 -8.96
CA ALA A 544 44.38 6.91 -8.11
C ALA A 544 45.74 6.40 -7.62
N GLY A 545 45.84 5.10 -7.30
CA GLY A 545 47.12 4.45 -6.95
C GLY A 545 48.12 4.50 -8.11
N LYS A 546 47.69 4.18 -9.34
CA LYS A 546 48.53 4.30 -10.53
C LYS A 546 48.99 5.74 -10.78
N ALA A 547 48.12 6.73 -10.54
CA ALA A 547 48.50 8.13 -10.64
C ALA A 547 49.58 8.53 -9.62
N GLU A 548 49.54 7.97 -8.40
CA GLU A 548 50.60 8.16 -7.40
C GLU A 548 51.94 7.59 -7.87
N ASP A 549 51.92 6.38 -8.44
CA ASP A 549 53.12 5.72 -8.96
C ASP A 549 53.72 6.48 -10.14
N ASN A 550 52.88 6.97 -11.07
CA ASN A 550 53.32 7.83 -12.17
C ASN A 550 53.99 9.11 -11.66
N LEU A 551 53.43 9.73 -10.61
CA LEU A 551 54.01 10.92 -10.00
C LEU A 551 55.36 10.63 -9.32
N LYS A 552 55.50 9.50 -8.61
CA LYS A 552 56.77 9.04 -8.04
C LYS A 552 57.81 8.78 -9.14
N HIS A 553 57.40 8.19 -10.25
CA HIS A 553 58.26 7.94 -11.40
C HIS A 553 58.77 9.24 -12.02
N ALA A 554 57.87 10.21 -12.28
CA ALA A 554 58.22 11.53 -12.80
C ALA A 554 59.22 12.27 -11.89
N ARG A 555 59.02 12.25 -10.57
CA ARG A 555 59.99 12.80 -9.61
C ARG A 555 61.35 12.13 -9.72
N THR A 556 61.36 10.80 -9.83
CA THR A 556 62.60 10.01 -9.97
C THR A 556 63.33 10.36 -11.28
N CYS A 557 62.61 10.49 -12.39
CA CYS A 557 63.19 10.93 -13.67
C CYS A 557 63.85 12.30 -13.53
N LEU A 558 63.16 13.26 -12.91
CA LEU A 558 63.68 14.62 -12.75
C LEU A 558 64.87 14.70 -11.78
N ASP A 559 64.80 13.99 -10.65
CA ASP A 559 65.86 13.96 -9.63
C ASP A 559 67.19 13.41 -10.17
N LYS A 560 67.13 12.43 -11.07
CA LYS A 560 68.33 11.88 -11.74
C LYS A 560 69.09 12.96 -12.53
N VAL A 561 68.40 14.00 -12.99
CA VAL A 561 68.97 15.05 -13.83
C VAL A 561 69.26 16.33 -13.04
N LEU A 562 68.53 16.57 -11.95
CA LEU A 562 68.65 17.76 -11.09
C LEU A 562 69.62 17.62 -9.91
N LYS A 563 70.20 16.45 -9.66
CA LYS A 563 71.31 16.30 -8.70
C LYS A 563 72.66 16.44 -9.40
N PRO A 564 73.25 17.64 -9.57
CA PRO A 564 74.69 17.76 -9.69
C PRO A 564 75.26 17.55 -8.29
N GLY A 565 75.65 16.31 -8.00
CA GLY A 565 76.24 15.94 -6.72
C GLY A 565 77.43 15.02 -6.86
N THR A 566 77.77 14.59 -8.07
CA THR A 566 79.00 13.88 -8.33
C THR A 566 80.13 14.88 -8.21
N LYS A 567 80.70 14.95 -7.00
CA LYS A 567 81.97 15.61 -6.76
C LYS A 567 83.02 14.80 -7.48
N THR A 568 83.83 15.47 -8.30
CA THR A 568 84.95 14.83 -8.97
C THR A 568 86.28 15.40 -8.48
N THR A 569 87.36 14.72 -8.85
CA THR A 569 88.72 15.08 -8.48
C THR A 569 89.48 15.49 -9.73
N LEU A 570 89.86 16.75 -9.84
CA LEU A 570 90.67 17.22 -10.96
C LEU A 570 92.15 16.96 -10.68
N HIS A 571 92.83 16.30 -11.61
CA HIS A 571 94.26 16.05 -11.55
C HIS A 571 95.00 16.94 -12.54
N GLY A 572 96.27 17.20 -12.28
CA GLY A 572 97.10 17.91 -13.24
C GLY A 572 98.58 17.88 -12.93
N TYR A 573 99.36 18.29 -13.91
CA TYR A 573 100.81 18.42 -13.84
C TYR A 573 101.24 19.86 -14.12
N ILE A 574 102.12 20.40 -13.28
CA ILE A 574 102.78 21.69 -13.46
C ILE A 574 104.25 21.45 -13.78
N PHE A 575 104.67 21.89 -14.96
CA PHE A 575 106.02 21.69 -15.46
C PHE A 575 106.58 22.96 -16.10
N ASP A 576 107.90 23.04 -16.14
CA ASP A 576 108.65 24.12 -16.77
C ASP A 576 108.54 23.99 -18.29
N SER A 577 108.00 25.00 -18.96
CA SER A 577 107.75 24.95 -20.41
C SER A 577 109.02 24.89 -21.27
N LYS A 578 110.19 25.23 -20.72
CA LYS A 578 111.47 25.21 -21.45
C LYS A 578 112.25 23.93 -21.21
N SER A 579 112.33 23.49 -19.96
CA SER A 579 113.10 22.29 -19.60
C SER A 579 112.27 21.02 -19.56
N ASN A 580 110.93 21.13 -19.63
CA ASN A 580 109.96 20.05 -19.40
C ASN A 580 110.13 19.34 -18.05
N LYS A 581 110.87 19.93 -17.10
CA LYS A 581 111.03 19.38 -15.75
C LYS A 581 109.82 19.74 -14.89
N PRO A 582 109.38 18.85 -13.99
CA PRO A 582 108.28 19.15 -13.07
C PRO A 582 108.65 20.29 -12.12
N ILE A 583 107.68 21.13 -11.79
CA ILE A 583 107.85 22.23 -10.83
C ILE A 583 107.22 21.82 -9.51
N SER A 584 108.06 21.54 -8.51
CA SER A 584 107.63 21.22 -7.14
C SER A 584 107.26 22.48 -6.36
N GLY A 585 106.21 22.42 -5.53
CA GLY A 585 105.77 23.54 -4.69
C GLY A 585 105.06 24.67 -5.42
N ALA A 586 104.66 24.47 -6.68
CA ALA A 586 103.79 25.39 -7.40
C ALA A 586 102.38 25.35 -6.78
N THR A 587 101.75 26.49 -6.55
CA THR A 587 100.39 26.56 -6.00
C THR A 587 99.37 26.49 -7.12
N ALA A 588 98.53 25.46 -7.13
CA ALA A 588 97.33 25.36 -7.95
C ALA A 588 96.10 25.73 -7.14
N SER A 589 95.31 26.68 -7.62
CA SER A 589 94.09 27.17 -6.95
C SER A 589 92.91 27.15 -7.91
N ALA A 590 91.77 26.60 -7.48
CA ALA A 590 90.51 26.70 -8.22
C ALA A 590 89.60 27.73 -7.55
N SER A 591 88.98 28.59 -8.37
CA SER A 591 88.05 29.63 -7.95
C SER A 591 86.75 29.60 -8.77
N GLY A 592 85.63 29.95 -8.13
CA GLY A 592 84.27 29.82 -8.64
C GLY A 592 83.31 29.51 -7.50
N ASN A 593 82.52 28.44 -7.62
CA ASN A 593 81.64 27.94 -6.56
C ASN A 593 82.39 27.19 -5.44
N ILE A 594 83.70 26.99 -5.62
CA ILE A 594 84.62 26.38 -4.66
C ILE A 594 85.91 27.21 -4.60
N SER A 595 86.61 27.18 -3.45
CA SER A 595 87.92 27.81 -3.27
C SER A 595 88.87 26.79 -2.63
N VAL A 596 89.62 26.06 -3.44
CA VAL A 596 90.65 25.10 -3.01
C VAL A 596 92.01 25.54 -3.55
N SER A 597 93.04 25.43 -2.73
CA SER A 597 94.42 25.72 -3.10
C SER A 597 95.33 24.61 -2.59
N VAL A 598 96.13 24.01 -3.47
CA VAL A 598 97.06 22.93 -3.14
C VAL A 598 98.43 23.18 -3.77
N PRO A 599 99.54 22.87 -3.07
CA PRO A 599 100.86 22.87 -3.67
C PRO A 599 101.05 21.61 -4.55
N SER A 600 101.85 21.73 -5.61
CA SER A 600 102.28 20.60 -6.42
C SER A 600 103.32 19.75 -5.69
N GLY A 601 103.25 18.43 -5.87
CA GLY A 601 104.23 17.48 -5.33
C GLY A 601 105.58 17.52 -6.05
N GLY A 602 106.54 16.69 -5.62
CA GLY A 602 107.89 16.62 -6.20
C GLY A 602 107.94 16.26 -7.68
N ALA A 603 106.90 15.59 -8.19
CA ALA A 603 106.70 15.27 -9.61
C ALA A 603 105.88 16.33 -10.37
N GLY A 604 105.62 17.50 -9.77
CA GLY A 604 104.81 18.57 -10.36
C GLY A 604 103.30 18.29 -10.35
N THR A 605 102.85 17.19 -9.77
CA THR A 605 101.43 16.80 -9.71
C THR A 605 100.62 17.62 -8.72
N PHE A 606 99.37 17.93 -9.04
CA PHE A 606 98.40 18.50 -8.12
C PHE A 606 97.03 17.82 -8.27
N THR A 607 96.24 17.86 -7.20
CA THR A 607 94.91 17.23 -7.13
C THR A 607 93.94 18.19 -6.43
N LEU A 608 92.87 18.58 -7.10
CA LEU A 608 91.81 19.45 -6.59
C LEU A 608 90.52 18.62 -6.44
N THR A 609 90.08 18.37 -5.21
CA THR A 609 88.88 17.57 -4.91
C THR A 609 87.64 18.44 -4.67
N GLY A 610 86.46 17.84 -4.78
CA GLY A 610 85.20 18.49 -4.38
C GLY A 610 84.60 19.40 -5.46
N ILE A 611 85.04 19.27 -6.71
CA ILE A 611 84.53 20.07 -7.83
C ILE A 611 83.22 19.47 -8.34
N ASP A 612 82.21 20.31 -8.55
CA ASP A 612 80.92 19.88 -9.08
C ASP A 612 81.01 19.61 -10.59
N LEU A 613 80.68 18.38 -10.98
CA LEU A 613 80.50 18.00 -12.39
C LEU A 613 79.49 18.92 -13.07
N GLY A 614 79.82 19.35 -14.29
CA GLY A 614 79.04 20.28 -15.11
C GLY A 614 79.34 21.77 -14.89
N THR A 615 80.21 22.12 -13.94
CA THR A 615 80.57 23.53 -13.65
C THR A 615 81.80 24.00 -14.42
N VAL A 616 81.88 25.32 -14.66
CA VAL A 616 83.10 25.95 -15.17
C VAL A 616 83.92 26.44 -13.98
N VAL A 617 85.13 25.93 -13.82
CA VAL A 617 86.08 26.33 -12.77
C VAL A 617 87.26 27.08 -13.36
N ASN A 618 87.69 28.14 -12.67
CA ASN A 618 88.88 28.89 -13.04
C ASN A 618 90.05 28.42 -12.20
N ILE A 619 91.03 27.77 -12.85
CA ILE A 619 92.22 27.24 -12.20
C ILE A 619 93.37 28.21 -12.44
N ASN A 620 94.00 28.70 -11.38
CA ASN A 620 95.18 29.54 -11.41
C ASN A 620 96.38 28.80 -10.79
N VAL A 621 97.49 28.75 -11.51
CA VAL A 621 98.74 28.13 -11.07
C VAL A 621 99.86 29.17 -10.99
N SER A 622 100.62 29.12 -9.90
CA SER A 622 101.75 30.04 -9.68
C SER A 622 102.92 29.33 -9.01
N ALA A 623 104.15 29.71 -9.35
CA ALA A 623 105.35 29.22 -8.69
C ALA A 623 106.39 30.33 -8.61
N LYS A 624 107.18 30.37 -7.54
CA LYS A 624 108.25 31.36 -7.38
C LYS A 624 109.26 31.25 -8.52
N GLY A 625 109.55 32.36 -9.19
CA GLY A 625 110.46 32.38 -10.35
C GLY A 625 109.82 31.93 -11.67
N TYR A 626 108.51 31.70 -11.70
CA TYR A 626 107.74 31.34 -12.90
C TYR A 626 106.63 32.34 -13.16
N ARG A 627 106.23 32.49 -14.42
CA ARG A 627 105.05 33.29 -14.80
C ARG A 627 103.79 32.50 -14.49
N GLY A 628 102.86 33.09 -13.74
CA GLY A 628 101.57 32.48 -13.45
C GLY A 628 100.75 32.22 -14.72
N ARG A 629 99.88 31.21 -14.66
CA ARG A 629 98.94 30.87 -15.74
C ARG A 629 97.58 30.57 -15.13
N PHE A 630 96.52 30.93 -15.83
CA PHE A 630 95.17 30.49 -15.48
C PHE A 630 94.50 29.83 -16.68
N LYS A 631 93.54 28.94 -16.41
CA LYS A 631 92.75 28.24 -17.40
C LYS A 631 91.33 28.05 -16.87
N SER A 632 90.33 28.40 -17.67
CA SER A 632 88.93 28.06 -17.40
C SER A 632 88.65 26.66 -17.95
N VAL A 633 88.11 25.78 -17.11
CA VAL A 633 87.84 24.38 -17.45
C VAL A 633 86.38 24.08 -17.16
N LYS A 634 85.64 23.60 -18.17
CA LYS A 634 84.31 23.01 -17.96
C LYS A 634 84.53 21.55 -17.57
N VAL A 635 84.21 21.21 -16.33
CA VAL A 635 84.35 19.85 -15.79
C VAL A 635 83.15 19.04 -16.28
N VAL A 636 83.37 18.13 -17.23
CA VAL A 636 82.29 17.35 -17.88
C VAL A 636 82.46 15.85 -17.72
N ASP A 637 83.57 15.42 -17.14
CA ASP A 637 84.04 14.05 -16.96
C ASP A 637 84.44 13.78 -15.50
N GLU A 638 84.43 12.50 -15.13
CA GLU A 638 85.03 12.04 -13.87
C GLU A 638 86.55 12.03 -14.05
N ASP A 639 87.24 12.75 -13.19
CA ASP A 639 88.69 12.89 -13.09
C ASP A 639 89.41 13.59 -14.27
N PRO A 640 89.02 14.84 -14.61
CA PRO A 640 89.67 15.60 -15.67
C PRO A 640 91.16 15.79 -15.40
N LEU A 641 91.97 15.62 -16.45
CA LEU A 641 93.40 15.92 -16.44
C LEU A 641 93.68 17.29 -17.03
N VAL A 642 94.24 18.22 -16.24
CA VAL A 642 94.56 19.58 -16.67
C VAL A 642 95.99 19.95 -16.35
N ASN A 643 96.81 20.07 -17.39
CA ASN A 643 98.23 20.38 -17.25
C ASN A 643 98.54 21.86 -17.51
N PHE A 644 99.56 22.35 -16.82
CA PHE A 644 100.05 23.72 -16.94
C PHE A 644 101.56 23.73 -17.20
N ALA A 645 101.94 24.32 -18.33
CA ALA A 645 103.32 24.64 -18.63
C ALA A 645 103.61 26.07 -18.16
N LEU A 646 104.44 26.23 -17.13
CA LEU A 646 104.87 27.54 -16.64
C LEU A 646 106.20 27.91 -17.27
N GLU A 647 106.27 29.13 -17.78
CA GLU A 647 107.54 29.68 -18.28
C GLU A 647 108.37 30.20 -17.11
N PRO A 648 109.68 29.89 -17.04
CA PRO A 648 110.59 30.57 -16.13
C PRO A 648 110.47 32.07 -16.30
N GLY A 649 109.97 32.74 -15.27
CA GLY A 649 109.96 34.18 -15.20
C GLY A 649 111.39 34.62 -14.98
N LYS A 650 111.96 35.41 -15.91
CA LYS A 650 113.14 36.20 -15.58
C LYS A 650 112.74 37.11 -14.42
N GLY A 651 113.09 36.73 -13.19
CA GLY A 651 112.78 37.51 -12.01
C GLY A 651 113.43 38.89 -12.12
N SER A 652 112.60 39.93 -12.23
CA SER A 652 112.70 41.21 -11.51
C SER A 652 111.58 42.12 -12.04
N GLY A 653 110.40 42.07 -11.41
CA GLY A 653 109.24 42.88 -11.81
C GLY A 653 109.40 44.35 -11.43
N SER A 654 109.05 45.25 -12.34
CA SER A 654 108.89 46.70 -12.04
C SER A 654 107.58 47.26 -12.58
N ALA A 655 106.56 46.42 -12.84
CA ALA A 655 105.23 46.93 -13.19
C ALA A 655 104.58 47.60 -11.96
N LYS A 656 103.99 48.78 -12.18
CA LYS A 656 103.24 49.54 -11.17
C LYS A 656 101.79 49.61 -11.63
N LEU A 657 100.90 49.01 -10.86
CA LEU A 657 99.46 49.13 -11.05
C LEU A 657 98.98 50.35 -10.26
N THR A 658 98.31 51.29 -10.93
CA THR A 658 97.58 52.35 -10.23
C THR A 658 96.14 52.37 -10.70
N GLY A 659 95.24 52.91 -9.89
CA GLY A 659 93.87 53.01 -10.34
C GLY A 659 92.99 53.71 -9.35
N THR A 660 91.70 53.71 -9.64
CA THR A 660 90.66 54.20 -8.75
C THR A 660 89.63 53.11 -8.48
N VAL A 661 89.11 53.08 -7.25
CA VAL A 661 87.92 52.33 -6.91
C VAL A 661 86.76 53.31 -6.81
N VAL A 662 85.69 53.06 -7.56
CA VAL A 662 84.51 53.92 -7.62
C VAL A 662 83.25 53.13 -7.29
N ASP A 663 82.26 53.85 -6.79
CA ASP A 663 80.90 53.37 -6.63
C ASP A 663 80.28 53.21 -8.02
N LYS A 664 79.80 52.01 -8.35
CA LYS A 664 79.27 51.69 -9.67
C LYS A 664 77.99 52.48 -10.01
N GLU A 665 77.21 52.85 -9.00
CA GLU A 665 75.93 53.56 -9.17
C GLU A 665 76.14 55.07 -9.31
N THR A 666 76.97 55.65 -8.45
CA THR A 666 77.12 57.10 -8.36
C THR A 666 78.36 57.63 -9.08
N GLY A 667 79.29 56.76 -9.46
CA GLY A 667 80.60 57.13 -10.00
C GLY A 667 81.54 57.78 -8.98
N LYS A 668 81.11 57.97 -7.73
CA LYS A 668 81.92 58.60 -6.68
C LYS A 668 83.06 57.68 -6.25
N SER A 669 84.22 58.26 -5.97
CA SER A 669 85.37 57.52 -5.49
C SER A 669 85.15 56.88 -4.11
N ILE A 670 85.59 55.64 -3.93
CA ILE A 670 85.52 54.90 -2.67
C ILE A 670 86.88 54.99 -1.97
N THR A 671 86.94 55.71 -0.85
CA THR A 671 88.11 55.77 0.02
C THR A 671 88.09 54.59 0.99
N GLY A 672 89.25 53.98 1.28
CA GLY A 672 89.35 52.84 2.21
C GLY A 672 89.00 51.47 1.61
N ALA A 673 88.88 51.35 0.29
CA ALA A 673 88.72 50.07 -0.39
C ALA A 673 90.07 49.32 -0.40
N ILE A 674 90.04 48.02 -0.10
CA ILE A 674 91.21 47.14 -0.18
C ILE A 674 91.27 46.57 -1.60
N VAL A 675 92.37 46.83 -2.29
CA VAL A 675 92.68 46.28 -3.61
C VAL A 675 93.76 45.22 -3.45
N SER A 676 93.56 44.02 -3.98
CA SER A 676 94.52 42.92 -3.92
C SER A 676 94.84 42.32 -5.29
N VAL A 677 96.11 42.01 -5.51
CA VAL A 677 96.64 41.41 -6.74
C VAL A 677 97.91 40.64 -6.41
N GLU A 678 98.02 39.38 -6.86
CA GLU A 678 99.20 38.52 -6.63
C GLU A 678 99.70 38.49 -5.17
N GLY A 679 98.77 38.47 -4.20
CA GLY A 679 99.07 38.47 -2.77
C GLY A 679 99.50 39.82 -2.18
N GLN A 680 99.70 40.85 -3.01
CA GLN A 680 99.92 42.22 -2.54
C GLN A 680 98.59 42.96 -2.36
N THR A 681 98.57 43.95 -1.47
CA THR A 681 97.39 44.78 -1.22
C THR A 681 97.72 46.27 -1.16
N ALA A 682 96.77 47.12 -1.52
CA ALA A 682 96.77 48.56 -1.25
C ALA A 682 95.38 49.00 -0.79
N THR A 683 95.34 50.02 0.07
CA THR A 683 94.09 50.66 0.47
C THR A 683 93.91 51.97 -0.30
N THR A 684 92.70 52.24 -0.81
CA THR A 684 92.47 53.46 -1.58
C THR A 684 92.50 54.72 -0.71
N GLY A 685 93.20 55.76 -1.19
CA GLY A 685 93.27 57.07 -0.56
C GLY A 685 92.08 57.98 -0.88
N VAL A 686 92.19 59.25 -0.46
CA VAL A 686 91.22 60.30 -0.80
C VAL A 686 91.13 60.44 -2.33
N GLY A 687 89.92 60.43 -2.88
CA GLY A 687 89.69 60.34 -4.33
C GLY A 687 89.70 58.92 -4.89
N GLY A 688 89.78 57.90 -4.02
CA GLY A 688 89.63 56.48 -4.36
C GLY A 688 90.83 55.86 -5.06
N SER A 689 91.98 56.54 -5.07
CA SER A 689 93.18 56.11 -5.79
C SER A 689 93.97 55.05 -5.03
N PHE A 690 94.59 54.10 -5.73
CA PHE A 690 95.53 53.13 -5.18
C PHE A 690 96.77 52.97 -6.07
N SER A 691 97.84 52.43 -5.50
CA SER A 691 99.08 52.09 -6.21
C SER A 691 99.71 50.83 -5.61
N ILE A 692 99.98 49.81 -6.43
CA ILE A 692 100.66 48.56 -6.05
C ILE A 692 101.86 48.38 -7.00
N GLY A 693 103.08 48.27 -6.45
CA GLY A 693 104.32 48.14 -7.19
C GLY A 693 104.93 46.74 -7.12
N GLY A 694 106.05 46.52 -7.82
CA GLY A 694 106.79 45.26 -7.75
C GLY A 694 106.02 44.06 -8.32
N LEU A 695 105.08 44.31 -9.23
CA LEU A 695 104.28 43.26 -9.86
C LEU A 695 105.03 42.62 -11.04
N PRO A 696 104.79 41.33 -11.34
CA PRO A 696 105.32 40.69 -12.54
C PRO A 696 104.85 41.43 -13.80
N ASP A 697 105.78 41.73 -14.71
CA ASP A 697 105.43 42.31 -16.00
C ASP A 697 104.88 41.26 -16.98
N ASP A 698 104.15 41.73 -17.99
CA ASP A 698 103.60 40.94 -19.09
C ASP A 698 102.78 39.72 -18.64
N THR A 699 101.99 39.91 -17.57
CA THR A 699 101.13 38.89 -16.96
C THR A 699 99.71 39.44 -16.82
N LEU A 700 98.70 38.65 -17.22
CA LEU A 700 97.29 38.95 -16.92
C LEU A 700 97.01 38.49 -15.48
N VAL A 701 96.77 39.45 -14.59
CA VAL A 701 96.51 39.19 -13.17
C VAL A 701 95.10 39.61 -12.79
N PRO A 702 94.38 38.86 -11.94
CA PRO A 702 93.11 39.30 -11.39
C PRO A 702 93.36 40.36 -10.32
N VAL A 703 92.79 41.55 -10.50
CA VAL A 703 92.79 42.62 -9.50
C VAL A 703 91.44 42.62 -8.81
N LYS A 704 91.43 42.24 -7.53
CA LYS A 704 90.23 42.23 -6.69
C LYS A 704 90.15 43.54 -5.90
N ALA A 705 88.97 44.11 -5.77
CA ALA A 705 88.70 45.20 -4.83
C ALA A 705 87.50 44.88 -3.95
N GLU A 706 87.57 45.27 -2.69
CA GLU A 706 86.50 45.13 -1.70
C GLU A 706 86.48 46.34 -0.76
N ALA A 707 85.30 46.72 -0.30
CA ALA A 707 85.12 47.83 0.64
C ALA A 707 83.92 47.54 1.54
N LYS A 708 83.94 48.05 2.77
CA LYS A 708 82.82 47.90 3.70
C LYS A 708 81.55 48.51 3.09
N GLY A 709 80.47 47.73 3.03
CA GLY A 709 79.19 48.16 2.45
C GLY A 709 79.13 48.07 0.92
N TYR A 710 80.08 47.38 0.29
CA TYR A 710 80.15 47.10 -1.15
C TYR A 710 80.37 45.60 -1.42
N SER A 711 79.80 45.10 -2.51
CA SER A 711 80.12 43.76 -3.02
C SER A 711 81.48 43.76 -3.71
N ALA A 712 82.34 42.79 -3.37
CA ALA A 712 83.67 42.66 -3.96
C ALA A 712 83.58 42.44 -5.48
N SER A 713 84.55 42.99 -6.22
CA SER A 713 84.66 42.82 -7.67
C SER A 713 86.08 42.41 -8.04
N SER A 714 86.22 41.69 -9.16
CA SER A 714 87.52 41.29 -9.71
C SER A 714 87.58 41.61 -11.20
N ARG A 715 88.73 42.12 -11.64
CA ARG A 715 88.98 42.48 -13.04
C ARG A 715 90.36 41.98 -13.46
N GLY A 716 90.43 41.24 -14.56
CA GLY A 716 91.71 40.85 -15.15
C GLY A 716 92.41 42.07 -15.77
N VAL A 717 93.68 42.27 -15.43
CA VAL A 717 94.50 43.39 -15.92
C VAL A 717 95.81 42.84 -16.47
N LYS A 718 96.13 43.19 -17.71
CA LYS A 718 97.42 42.83 -18.31
C LYS A 718 98.45 43.87 -17.87
N LEU A 719 99.42 43.45 -17.07
CA LEU A 719 100.52 44.31 -16.65
C LEU A 719 101.60 44.33 -17.74
N THR A 720 102.18 45.48 -18.05
CA THR A 720 103.31 45.60 -19.00
C THR A 720 104.52 46.24 -18.32
N LYS A 721 105.72 45.98 -18.85
CA LYS A 721 106.96 46.53 -18.29
C LYS A 721 107.03 48.03 -18.56
N ALA A 722 107.36 48.81 -17.52
CA ALA A 722 107.69 50.23 -17.56
C ALA A 722 106.55 51.27 -17.69
N GLU A 723 105.27 50.90 -17.62
CA GLU A 723 104.17 51.89 -17.56
C GLU A 723 103.20 51.67 -16.39
N THR A 724 102.73 52.81 -15.88
CA THR A 724 101.61 52.86 -14.95
C THR A 724 100.37 52.39 -15.71
N THR A 725 99.78 51.25 -15.35
CA THR A 725 98.51 50.81 -15.97
C THR A 725 97.35 51.39 -15.16
N PRO A 726 96.65 52.46 -15.59
CA PRO A 726 95.50 52.99 -14.87
C PRO A 726 94.30 52.05 -15.05
N ILE A 727 93.69 51.65 -13.94
CA ILE A 727 92.42 50.93 -13.98
C ILE A 727 91.37 51.61 -13.13
N THR A 728 90.12 51.44 -13.50
CA THR A 728 88.98 51.75 -12.62
C THR A 728 88.28 50.44 -12.28
N ILE A 729 88.13 50.19 -10.98
CA ILE A 729 87.32 49.08 -10.46
C ILE A 729 86.05 49.69 -9.89
N ALA A 730 84.90 49.29 -10.43
CA ALA A 730 83.62 49.77 -9.95
C ALA A 730 82.98 48.72 -9.03
N LEU A 731 82.68 49.11 -7.79
CA LEU A 731 82.02 48.24 -6.81
C LEU A 731 80.54 48.56 -6.71
N TRP A 732 79.71 47.52 -6.65
CA TRP A 732 78.29 47.69 -6.37
C TRP A 732 78.08 47.88 -4.87
N PRO A 733 77.32 48.90 -4.44
CA PRO A 733 76.95 49.04 -3.05
C PRO A 733 76.21 47.78 -2.55
N GLU A 734 76.59 47.20 -1.42
CA GLU A 734 76.04 45.93 -0.91
C GLU A 734 74.54 46.05 -0.60
N ILE A 735 73.71 45.16 -1.14
CA ILE A 735 72.30 44.99 -0.73
C ILE A 735 72.24 43.70 0.08
N LYS A 736 71.70 43.78 1.29
CA LYS A 736 71.55 42.62 2.18
C LYS A 736 70.17 42.01 2.06
N GLU A 737 69.15 42.85 1.90
CA GLU A 737 67.77 42.41 1.83
C GLU A 737 66.97 43.18 0.77
N LEU A 738 66.02 42.48 0.16
CA LEU A 738 64.98 43.04 -0.69
C LEU A 738 63.64 42.57 -0.11
N ASN A 739 62.85 43.53 0.36
CA ASN A 739 61.56 43.30 1.00
C ASN A 739 60.43 43.79 0.10
N LEU A 740 59.30 43.10 0.17
CA LEU A 740 58.06 43.42 -0.51
C LEU A 740 56.96 43.54 0.54
N THR A 741 56.21 44.64 0.49
CA THR A 741 55.05 44.87 1.36
C THR A 741 53.91 45.45 0.53
N TRP A 742 52.68 45.27 0.98
CA TRP A 742 51.51 45.80 0.28
C TRP A 742 50.42 46.20 1.26
N VAL A 743 49.66 47.23 0.90
CA VAL A 743 48.55 47.77 1.69
C VAL A 743 47.33 47.97 0.79
N PRO A 744 46.15 47.49 1.19
CA PRO A 744 45.88 46.69 2.40
C PRO A 744 46.39 45.25 2.30
N ALA A 745 46.70 44.61 3.44
CA ALA A 745 47.18 43.23 3.47
C ALA A 745 46.13 42.20 2.99
N ASN A 746 44.85 42.53 3.16
CA ASN A 746 43.70 41.75 2.70
C ASN A 746 42.78 42.66 1.88
N PRO A 747 43.07 42.90 0.58
CA PRO A 747 42.26 43.79 -0.25
C PRO A 747 40.87 43.20 -0.51
N ALA A 748 39.85 44.05 -0.38
CA ALA A 748 38.49 43.75 -0.84
C ALA A 748 38.40 43.80 -2.37
N LEU A 749 37.30 43.29 -2.94
CA LEU A 749 37.04 43.41 -4.38
C LEU A 749 37.04 44.87 -4.83
N ASN A 750 37.60 45.12 -6.01
CA ASN A 750 37.79 46.45 -6.60
C ASN A 750 38.67 47.41 -5.76
N GLN A 751 39.23 46.96 -4.64
CA GLN A 751 40.14 47.77 -3.83
C GLN A 751 41.56 47.68 -4.40
N SER A 752 42.13 48.80 -4.81
CA SER A 752 43.51 48.84 -5.27
C SER A 752 44.52 48.54 -4.17
N VAL A 753 45.68 48.02 -4.56
CA VAL A 753 46.79 47.68 -3.65
C VAL A 753 48.01 48.52 -3.98
N ASN A 754 48.56 49.18 -2.96
CA ASN A 754 49.84 49.86 -3.04
C ASN A 754 50.94 48.90 -2.58
N VAL A 755 51.84 48.56 -3.49
CA VAL A 755 52.98 47.69 -3.24
C VAL A 755 54.23 48.54 -3.05
N THR A 756 54.99 48.26 -1.99
CA THR A 756 56.27 48.89 -1.71
C THR A 756 57.36 47.83 -1.75
N ALA A 757 58.32 47.98 -2.66
CA ALA A 757 59.57 47.22 -2.64
C ALA A 757 60.67 48.06 -2.00
N SER A 758 61.42 47.49 -1.06
CA SER A 758 62.44 48.22 -0.31
C SER A 758 63.75 47.43 -0.21
N VAL A 759 64.88 48.12 -0.32
CA VAL A 759 66.21 47.53 -0.13
C VAL A 759 66.81 47.91 1.21
N PHE A 760 67.57 46.99 1.81
CA PHE A 760 68.37 47.26 3.00
C PHE A 760 69.86 46.96 2.74
N PRO A 761 70.80 47.83 3.14
CA PRO A 761 70.61 49.17 3.69
C PRO A 761 69.84 50.12 2.76
N ARG A 762 69.11 51.10 3.32
CA ARG A 762 68.29 52.06 2.55
C ARG A 762 69.19 52.90 1.65
N ARG A 763 68.89 52.91 0.35
CA ARG A 763 69.66 53.66 -0.65
C ARG A 763 68.79 54.17 -1.78
N ALA A 764 68.93 55.45 -2.12
CA ALA A 764 68.35 56.02 -3.33
C ALA A 764 69.11 55.57 -4.58
N GLY A 765 68.43 55.61 -5.72
CA GLY A 765 69.08 55.40 -7.02
C GLY A 765 69.16 53.93 -7.46
N VAL A 766 68.70 52.98 -6.66
CA VAL A 766 68.76 51.54 -6.99
C VAL A 766 67.60 51.18 -7.93
N PRO A 767 67.87 50.69 -9.16
CA PRO A 767 66.82 50.28 -10.08
C PRO A 767 66.22 48.93 -9.66
N ILE A 768 64.92 48.90 -9.38
CA ILE A 768 64.15 47.70 -9.03
C ILE A 768 63.09 47.48 -10.09
N ARG A 769 63.10 46.30 -10.72
CA ARG A 769 62.00 45.81 -11.55
C ARG A 769 60.94 45.21 -10.63
N VAL A 770 59.75 45.79 -10.59
CA VAL A 770 58.58 45.25 -9.90
C VAL A 770 57.58 44.77 -10.94
N SER A 771 57.08 43.55 -10.78
CA SER A 771 56.07 42.95 -11.64
C SER A 771 54.98 42.24 -10.84
N VAL A 772 53.77 42.24 -11.38
CA VAL A 772 52.61 41.50 -10.84
C VAL A 772 52.01 40.61 -11.92
N SER A 773 51.57 39.42 -11.53
CA SER A 773 50.77 38.50 -12.35
C SER A 773 49.60 37.98 -11.53
N GLY A 774 48.38 38.34 -11.93
CA GLY A 774 47.13 37.94 -11.31
C GLY A 774 46.50 36.71 -11.97
N THR A 775 45.76 35.91 -11.20
CA THR A 775 44.96 34.79 -11.74
C THR A 775 43.79 35.25 -12.62
N ASP A 776 43.43 36.52 -12.54
CA ASP A 776 42.46 37.20 -13.41
C ASP A 776 43.07 37.69 -14.74
N LYS A 777 44.30 37.25 -15.05
CA LYS A 777 45.09 37.63 -16.24
C LYS A 777 45.63 39.07 -16.20
N PHE A 778 45.54 39.78 -15.08
CA PHE A 778 46.21 41.07 -14.94
C PHE A 778 47.74 40.87 -14.90
N TYR A 779 48.47 41.63 -15.73
CA TYR A 779 49.94 41.63 -15.73
C TYR A 779 50.47 43.06 -15.90
N LYS A 780 51.46 43.43 -15.08
CA LYS A 780 52.18 44.70 -15.22
C LYS A 780 53.61 44.53 -14.72
N SER A 781 54.58 45.14 -15.39
CA SER A 781 56.00 45.13 -15.03
C SER A 781 56.60 46.51 -15.29
N GLN A 782 57.36 47.03 -14.33
CA GLN A 782 57.99 48.34 -14.42
C GLN A 782 59.33 48.37 -13.70
N VAL A 783 60.31 49.07 -14.26
CA VAL A 783 61.56 49.40 -13.56
C VAL A 783 61.40 50.77 -12.89
N LEU A 784 61.60 50.82 -11.59
CA LEU A 784 61.51 52.01 -10.75
C LEU A 784 62.83 52.20 -10.01
N THR A 785 63.17 53.44 -9.68
CA THR A 785 64.40 53.77 -8.95
C THR A 785 64.05 54.13 -7.52
N THR A 786 64.77 53.54 -6.55
CA THR A 786 64.50 53.78 -5.14
C THR A 786 64.69 55.25 -4.74
N ASP A 787 63.83 55.71 -3.83
CA ASP A 787 63.90 57.03 -3.21
C ASP A 787 64.97 57.10 -2.09
N ALA A 788 65.05 58.24 -1.39
CA ALA A 788 65.94 58.43 -0.23
C ALA A 788 65.77 57.37 0.88
N ASN A 789 64.60 56.72 0.97
CA ASN A 789 64.31 55.67 1.94
C ASN A 789 64.64 54.27 1.42
N GLY A 790 65.17 54.13 0.21
CA GLY A 790 65.42 52.84 -0.40
C GLY A 790 64.16 52.13 -0.88
N GLN A 791 63.10 52.88 -1.23
CA GLN A 791 61.79 52.33 -1.55
C GLN A 791 61.34 52.70 -2.97
N VAL A 792 60.58 51.81 -3.59
CA VAL A 792 59.79 52.08 -4.81
C VAL A 792 58.34 51.69 -4.57
N PHE A 793 57.42 52.46 -5.16
CA PHE A 793 55.97 52.25 -5.03
C PHE A 793 55.39 51.78 -6.36
N PHE A 794 54.58 50.73 -6.31
CA PHE A 794 53.98 50.09 -7.47
C PHE A 794 52.48 49.86 -7.22
N PHE A 795 51.65 50.38 -8.12
CA PHE A 795 50.20 50.32 -7.98
C PHE A 795 49.61 49.13 -8.74
N VAL A 796 48.76 48.36 -8.04
CA VAL A 796 47.98 47.25 -8.59
C VAL A 796 46.48 47.57 -8.48
N PRO A 797 45.72 47.57 -9.59
CA PRO A 797 44.28 47.78 -9.55
C PRO A 797 43.58 46.64 -8.79
N GLY A 798 42.41 46.92 -8.21
CA GLY A 798 41.65 45.90 -7.50
C GLY A 798 41.04 44.88 -8.44
N ALA A 799 41.02 43.61 -8.03
CA ALA A 799 40.39 42.54 -8.80
C ALA A 799 38.86 42.56 -8.67
N GLN A 800 38.16 42.18 -9.75
CA GLN A 800 36.71 42.05 -9.77
C GLN A 800 36.22 40.69 -9.27
N THR A 801 37.10 39.70 -9.22
CA THR A 801 36.75 38.30 -8.92
C THR A 801 37.25 37.89 -7.54
N LYS A 802 36.38 37.29 -6.73
CA LYS A 802 36.74 36.75 -5.41
C LYS A 802 37.73 35.61 -5.53
N GLY A 803 38.78 35.64 -4.71
CA GLY A 803 39.84 34.64 -4.74
C GLY A 803 40.91 34.89 -5.80
N THR A 804 40.86 36.00 -6.54
CA THR A 804 41.99 36.40 -7.39
C THR A 804 43.25 36.49 -6.55
N THR A 805 44.31 35.83 -7.00
CA THR A 805 45.62 35.83 -6.36
C THR A 805 46.61 36.59 -7.23
N ASP A 806 47.21 37.64 -6.67
CA ASP A 806 48.28 38.39 -7.31
C ASP A 806 49.63 37.89 -6.82
N THR A 807 50.52 37.54 -7.75
CA THR A 807 51.92 37.21 -7.46
C THR A 807 52.81 38.40 -7.81
N LEU A 808 53.45 38.97 -6.79
CA LEU A 808 54.40 40.07 -6.89
C LEU A 808 55.82 39.55 -7.02
N THR A 809 56.64 40.18 -7.85
CA THR A 809 58.07 39.92 -7.96
C THR A 809 58.83 41.23 -8.02
N ALA A 810 59.84 41.40 -7.16
CA ALA A 810 60.80 42.48 -7.20
C ALA A 810 62.19 41.93 -7.49
N GLU A 811 62.93 42.60 -8.36
CA GLU A 811 64.30 42.25 -8.75
C GLU A 811 65.16 43.51 -8.83
N VAL A 812 66.36 43.50 -8.24
CA VAL A 812 67.32 44.59 -8.42
C VAL A 812 68.01 44.41 -9.78
N VAL A 813 67.81 45.36 -10.69
CA VAL A 813 68.24 45.24 -12.08
C VAL A 813 69.75 45.09 -12.18
N GLY A 814 70.21 44.04 -12.87
CA GLY A 814 71.63 43.75 -13.07
C GLY A 814 72.30 43.09 -11.87
N ARG A 815 71.54 42.62 -10.88
CA ARG A 815 72.05 41.97 -9.66
C ARG A 815 71.24 40.71 -9.32
N PRO A 816 71.82 39.71 -8.63
CA PRO A 816 71.14 38.46 -8.29
C PRO A 816 70.20 38.61 -7.07
N PHE A 817 69.50 39.74 -6.91
CA PHE A 817 68.57 39.96 -5.80
C PHE A 817 67.13 39.97 -6.32
N LYS A 818 66.39 38.91 -5.98
CA LYS A 818 65.00 38.73 -6.39
C LYS A 818 64.16 38.26 -5.21
N LYS A 819 62.95 38.82 -5.08
CA LYS A 819 61.95 38.42 -4.08
C LYS A 819 60.61 38.25 -4.78
N THR A 820 59.89 37.18 -4.43
CA THR A 820 58.54 36.89 -4.92
C THR A 820 57.62 36.61 -3.74
N ASP A 821 56.42 37.17 -3.77
CA ASP A 821 55.39 36.99 -2.73
C ASP A 821 53.98 37.10 -3.35
N SER A 822 52.92 36.77 -2.61
CA SER A 822 51.55 36.84 -3.13
C SER A 822 50.51 37.24 -2.09
N TYR A 823 49.39 37.80 -2.57
CA TYR A 823 48.20 38.08 -1.77
C TYR A 823 46.92 37.73 -2.52
N VAL A 824 45.80 37.62 -1.80
CA VAL A 824 44.51 37.19 -2.32
C VAL A 824 43.43 38.23 -2.01
N PHE A 825 42.59 38.54 -2.99
CA PHE A 825 41.41 39.39 -2.81
C PHE A 825 40.31 38.65 -2.04
N LYS A 826 40.01 39.14 -0.82
CA LYS A 826 38.95 38.61 0.04
C LYS A 826 37.67 39.41 -0.23
N GLY A 827 36.82 38.88 -1.09
CA GLY A 827 35.48 39.42 -1.34
C GLY A 827 34.48 39.07 -0.25
#